data_AF-A0A0C3BUL1-F1
#
_entry.id   AF-A0A0C3BUL1-F1
#
_cell.length_a   1.000
_cell.length_b   1.000
_cell.length_c   1.000
_cell.angle_alpha   90.00
_cell.angle_beta   90.00
_cell.angle_gamma   90.00
#
_symmetry.space_group_name_H-M   'P 1'
#
loop_
_entity.id
_entity.type
_entity.pdbx_description
1 polymer ?
#
loop_
_entity_poly.entity_id
_entity_poly.type
_entity_poly.pdbx_seq_one_letter_code
_entity_poly.pdbx_strand_id
1 'polypeptide(L)'
;MDITQHVGGPRQLATDSPAADAMMAKKQVYILHVGSIDVTTWPENVRDNDLEEFYIEIRQDQIGVQVTAAVNRSGTLTWNNEFFLVRSGSSTISLSIVRRNSVTITHHSCIGYVDVVLGALLAQCADNGFTALNIPTVEVDKKHQIMGMLTVKLSEQPNLDDLSSTMDAVGRNQIDFFAGLGNLSNLENAVSIYTMAVELTDEGHPDRPMYILKLAGVQLVRFERFGDLLDLDKAVLNATNALELMDDGHANKPTIFPDVHQTRFEHLGDLLELEMALWKRTKAVELMDDGHPERPVYLSMLAVMQQARFEHLRDWLDLEKAISNTAKAVELTDDGHADKAMYLWRLGILWQTHFRRFRGLLDLEKAVSNIAMAIGLVDVGDPDKPRYLTKLAVLQRAHFKRLGDLSDLHNAISNTAMAVELTNDAHPEMPTYLSFLADLQQARFERLGDLSDLYNAMSNAALAVELTNDEHPEMPTYLSSLADLQRARFERLGDLLDLQQAISNGAKAVKISNDKHTNKPLYLFYLGSNHNTRFTHCDNLFDLEEAIENIARAVMLTDDKDPNTPIYLSKLGDAQQTRFKRLGDLLDLGRAVENMTKAVMLKDDRHSDMHIYLWKLGNAQQTRFTYSDNLFDLEAAIENIARAIMLTDDGHPNKRIYLSKLGDAQQIRFKRLGDALDLEGAIGDITKAIMLTEDGHPNMPSYLWTLSDAQKTRFERFGDLLDLEKAIKNISEAVRLTDDKHSNMPIYLSRLGNLQQTRLYHARDFLILEDTISNVESSTDVRS
;
A
#
# COMPACT_ATOMS: atom_id res chain seq x y z
N MET A 1 -13.17 63.28 -1.19
CA MET A 1 -14.41 62.54 -0.82
C MET A 1 -13.96 61.53 0.23
N ASP A 2 -13.61 61.94 1.45
CA ASP A 2 -14.46 62.60 2.45
C ASP A 2 -15.84 61.92 2.56
N ILE A 3 -16.07 61.17 3.65
CA ILE A 3 -16.78 61.68 4.83
C ILE A 3 -16.53 60.76 6.04
N THR A 4 -16.54 61.42 7.18
CA THR A 4 -16.10 61.14 8.54
C THR A 4 -16.94 60.19 9.40
N GLN A 5 -16.26 59.68 10.43
CA GLN A 5 -16.74 59.16 11.72
C GLN A 5 -17.98 59.87 12.29
N HIS A 6 -18.93 59.09 12.83
CA HIS A 6 -19.71 59.50 14.00
C HIS A 6 -19.98 58.33 14.95
N VAL A 7 -19.46 58.51 16.16
CA VAL A 7 -19.68 57.74 17.38
C VAL A 7 -21.10 58.00 17.88
N GLY A 8 -21.91 56.96 18.04
CA GLY A 8 -23.21 57.00 18.70
C GLY A 8 -23.20 56.07 19.92
N GLY A 9 -23.18 56.65 21.12
CA GLY A 9 -23.23 55.94 22.39
C GLY A 9 -24.56 55.20 22.65
N PRO A 10 -24.62 54.42 23.74
CA PRO A 10 -25.72 53.49 24.00
C PRO A 10 -27.00 54.26 24.36
N ARG A 11 -28.07 54.01 23.59
CA ARG A 11 -29.42 54.41 23.96
C ARG A 11 -29.89 53.55 25.12
N GLN A 12 -29.97 54.15 26.31
CA GLN A 12 -30.87 53.72 27.38
C GLN A 12 -32.29 53.63 26.82
N LEU A 13 -32.86 52.42 26.78
CA LEU A 13 -34.29 52.22 26.70
C LEU A 13 -34.77 51.81 28.09
N ALA A 14 -35.65 52.66 28.61
CA ALA A 14 -36.23 52.58 29.93
C ALA A 14 -36.95 51.24 30.17
N THR A 15 -36.78 50.77 31.40
CA THR A 15 -37.64 49.83 32.09
C THR A 15 -39.07 50.37 32.16
N ASP A 16 -40.04 49.51 31.87
CA ASP A 16 -41.32 49.35 32.59
C ASP A 16 -42.41 48.86 31.63
N SER A 17 -42.47 47.52 31.47
CA SER A 17 -43.68 46.82 31.04
C SER A 17 -43.91 45.65 32.00
N PRO A 18 -44.84 45.74 32.96
CA PRO A 18 -45.11 44.69 33.94
C PRO A 18 -45.95 43.53 33.34
N ALA A 19 -45.66 43.17 32.09
CA ALA A 19 -46.35 42.11 31.36
C ALA A 19 -45.38 41.07 30.72
N ALA A 20 -44.07 41.30 30.75
CA ALA A 20 -43.06 40.34 30.26
C ALA A 20 -42.51 39.41 31.38
N ASP A 21 -42.63 39.80 32.66
CA ASP A 21 -42.17 39.02 33.82
C ASP A 21 -43.18 37.97 34.31
N ALA A 22 -44.35 37.86 33.68
CA ALA A 22 -45.42 36.97 34.14
C ALA A 22 -45.49 35.60 33.42
N MET A 23 -44.50 35.23 32.59
CA MET A 23 -44.57 33.93 31.89
C MET A 23 -43.23 33.23 31.62
N MET A 24 -42.19 33.49 32.41
CA MET A 24 -41.06 32.56 32.54
C MET A 24 -41.28 31.71 33.79
N ALA A 25 -41.98 30.57 33.64
CA ALA A 25 -41.97 29.57 34.70
C ALA A 25 -40.49 29.15 34.91
N LYS A 26 -39.94 29.39 36.10
CA LYS A 26 -38.60 28.90 36.49
C LYS A 26 -38.53 27.42 36.14
N LYS A 27 -37.78 27.06 35.08
CA LYS A 27 -37.52 25.65 34.76
C LYS A 27 -36.65 25.11 35.91
N GLN A 28 -37.18 24.12 36.62
CA GLN A 28 -36.50 23.41 37.69
C GLN A 28 -35.98 22.08 37.13
N VAL A 29 -34.92 21.55 37.73
CA VAL A 29 -34.37 20.25 37.33
C VAL A 29 -34.82 19.19 38.31
N TYR A 30 -35.44 18.14 37.78
CA TYR A 30 -35.86 16.98 38.53
C TYR A 30 -35.07 15.75 38.09
N ILE A 31 -34.66 14.94 39.05
CA ILE A 31 -34.11 13.60 38.82
C ILE A 31 -35.22 12.61 39.12
N LEU A 32 -35.66 11.87 38.09
CA LEU A 32 -36.61 10.79 38.19
C LEU A 32 -35.87 9.46 38.19
N HIS A 33 -35.80 8.80 39.33
CA HIS A 33 -35.34 7.43 39.44
C HIS A 33 -36.50 6.48 39.19
N VAL A 34 -36.36 5.58 38.22
CA VAL A 34 -37.34 4.53 37.91
C VAL A 34 -36.78 3.19 38.41
N GLY A 35 -37.37 2.66 39.47
CA GLY A 35 -36.88 1.47 40.17
C GLY A 35 -37.32 0.19 39.49
N SER A 36 -38.51 -0.28 39.85
CA SER A 36 -39.00 -1.60 39.45
C SER A 36 -40.52 -1.70 39.41
N ILE A 37 -41.01 -2.71 38.69
CA ILE A 37 -42.41 -3.11 38.69
C ILE A 37 -42.51 -4.62 38.88
N ASP A 38 -43.34 -5.02 39.84
CA ASP A 38 -43.68 -6.43 40.03
C ASP A 38 -44.64 -6.85 38.90
N VAL A 39 -44.21 -7.84 38.12
CA VAL A 39 -45.00 -8.38 37.01
C VAL A 39 -45.61 -9.75 37.35
N THR A 40 -45.48 -10.25 38.59
CA THR A 40 -46.01 -11.57 39.08
C THR A 40 -47.47 -11.83 38.78
N THR A 41 -48.26 -10.77 38.69
CA THR A 41 -49.69 -10.80 38.42
C THR A 41 -50.05 -10.70 36.94
N TRP A 42 -49.06 -10.52 36.05
CA TRP A 42 -49.28 -10.34 34.62
C TRP A 42 -49.54 -11.71 33.94
N PRO A 43 -50.33 -11.76 32.86
CA PRO A 43 -50.57 -12.99 32.10
C PRO A 43 -49.26 -13.63 31.57
N GLU A 44 -49.13 -14.95 31.63
CA GLU A 44 -47.92 -15.69 31.19
C GLU A 44 -47.51 -15.36 29.74
N ASN A 45 -48.47 -15.17 28.83
CA ASN A 45 -48.24 -14.79 27.43
C ASN A 45 -47.67 -13.36 27.23
N VAL A 46 -47.76 -12.51 28.25
CA VAL A 46 -47.09 -11.21 28.27
C VAL A 46 -45.69 -11.36 28.85
N ARG A 47 -45.45 -12.29 29.77
CA ARG A 47 -44.21 -12.42 30.55
C ARG A 47 -43.16 -13.33 29.92
N ASP A 48 -43.60 -14.39 29.23
CA ASP A 48 -42.77 -15.56 28.91
C ASP A 48 -42.53 -15.67 27.39
N ASN A 49 -41.66 -14.79 26.88
CA ASN A 49 -41.12 -14.88 25.53
C ASN A 49 -39.66 -14.38 25.54
N ASP A 50 -38.70 -15.30 25.49
CA ASP A 50 -37.25 -15.04 25.64
C ASP A 50 -36.66 -14.07 24.59
N LEU A 51 -37.42 -13.74 23.53
CA LEU A 51 -37.01 -12.87 22.43
C LEU A 51 -37.48 -11.41 22.55
N GLU A 52 -38.21 -11.05 23.61
CA GLU A 52 -38.84 -9.74 23.74
C GLU A 52 -38.20 -8.89 24.84
N GLU A 53 -38.08 -7.58 24.61
CA GLU A 53 -37.54 -6.61 25.57
C GLU A 53 -38.62 -5.63 26.05
N PHE A 54 -38.67 -5.42 27.37
CA PHE A 54 -39.54 -4.43 28.01
C PHE A 54 -38.80 -3.13 28.24
N TYR A 55 -39.44 -2.04 27.85
CA TYR A 55 -38.89 -0.70 27.97
C TYR A 55 -39.78 0.20 28.80
N ILE A 56 -39.16 1.10 29.56
CA ILE A 56 -39.82 2.29 30.08
C ILE A 56 -39.61 3.41 29.05
N GLU A 57 -40.69 3.98 28.54
CA GLU A 57 -40.69 5.15 27.65
C GLU A 57 -41.25 6.35 28.42
N ILE A 58 -40.47 7.41 28.50
CA ILE A 58 -40.88 8.68 29.11
C ILE A 58 -41.23 9.66 28.00
N ARG A 59 -42.52 9.98 27.86
CA ARG A 59 -42.99 10.97 26.89
C ARG A 59 -43.21 12.31 27.54
N GLN A 60 -42.82 13.34 26.80
CA GLN A 60 -42.97 14.74 27.15
C GLN A 60 -43.71 15.42 26.00
N ASP A 61 -44.87 16.03 26.27
CA ASP A 61 -45.67 16.78 25.26
C ASP A 61 -45.95 16.00 23.95
N GLN A 62 -46.19 14.69 24.06
CA GLN A 62 -46.43 13.75 22.94
C GLN A 62 -45.23 13.43 22.03
N ILE A 63 -44.01 13.84 22.39
CA ILE A 63 -42.75 13.39 21.75
C ILE A 63 -42.04 12.42 22.71
N GLY A 64 -41.66 11.23 22.23
CA GLY A 64 -40.89 10.26 23.01
C GLY A 64 -39.41 10.66 23.03
N VAL A 65 -38.81 10.78 24.21
CA VAL A 65 -37.44 11.36 24.34
C VAL A 65 -36.47 10.47 25.12
N GLN A 66 -36.92 9.61 26.04
CA GLN A 66 -36.02 8.76 26.84
C GLN A 66 -36.57 7.35 27.01
N VAL A 67 -35.77 6.34 26.66
CA VAL A 67 -36.16 4.92 26.66
C VAL A 67 -35.07 4.08 27.34
N THR A 68 -35.45 3.09 28.16
CA THR A 68 -34.50 2.14 28.80
C THR A 68 -35.09 0.74 28.90
N ALA A 69 -34.28 -0.29 28.60
CA ALA A 69 -34.64 -1.70 28.75
C ALA A 69 -34.51 -2.21 30.21
N ALA A 70 -35.35 -3.16 30.61
CA ALA A 70 -35.26 -3.77 31.95
C ALA A 70 -33.98 -4.63 32.12
N VAL A 71 -33.32 -4.48 33.26
CA VAL A 71 -32.01 -5.07 33.60
C VAL A 71 -32.13 -6.46 34.23
N ASN A 72 -33.23 -6.77 34.92
CA ASN A 72 -33.49 -8.08 35.54
C ASN A 72 -34.93 -8.54 35.24
N ARG A 73 -35.11 -9.86 35.03
CA ARG A 73 -36.37 -10.48 34.60
C ARG A 73 -36.88 -11.58 35.55
N SER A 74 -36.38 -11.66 36.78
CA SER A 74 -36.80 -12.69 37.76
C SER A 74 -38.14 -12.38 38.44
N GLY A 75 -39.22 -12.28 37.67
CA GLY A 75 -40.57 -12.00 38.17
C GLY A 75 -40.86 -10.53 38.49
N THR A 76 -39.82 -9.72 38.65
CA THR A 76 -39.86 -8.26 38.78
C THR A 76 -39.01 -7.65 37.68
N LEU A 77 -39.57 -6.70 36.91
CA LEU A 77 -38.78 -5.93 35.94
C LEU A 77 -38.13 -4.76 36.68
N THR A 78 -36.81 -4.66 36.63
CA THR A 78 -36.05 -3.58 37.27
C THR A 78 -35.32 -2.74 36.23
N TRP A 79 -35.48 -1.43 36.25
CA TRP A 79 -34.70 -0.50 35.42
C TRP A 79 -33.59 0.17 36.22
N ASN A 80 -33.87 0.58 37.47
CA ASN A 80 -32.94 1.29 38.37
C ASN A 80 -32.15 2.42 37.69
N ASN A 81 -32.80 3.15 36.78
CA ASN A 81 -32.17 4.23 36.02
C ASN A 81 -32.68 5.59 36.46
N GLU A 82 -31.80 6.59 36.38
CA GLU A 82 -32.10 7.99 36.65
C GLU A 82 -32.28 8.77 35.35
N PHE A 83 -33.35 9.55 35.30
CA PHE A 83 -33.73 10.38 34.15
C PHE A 83 -33.80 11.84 34.58
N PHE A 84 -33.20 12.74 33.80
CA PHE A 84 -33.20 14.17 34.08
C PHE A 84 -34.35 14.87 33.34
N LEU A 85 -35.10 15.71 34.05
CA LEU A 85 -36.25 16.45 33.53
C LEU A 85 -36.11 17.94 33.87
N VAL A 86 -36.02 18.81 32.85
CA VAL A 86 -35.85 20.27 33.02
C VAL A 86 -37.16 20.98 32.67
N ARG A 87 -38.02 21.24 33.66
CA ARG A 87 -39.39 21.71 33.44
C ARG A 87 -39.94 22.50 34.63
N SER A 88 -41.08 23.16 34.44
CA SER A 88 -41.83 23.70 35.57
C SER A 88 -42.49 22.58 36.35
N GLY A 89 -42.67 22.75 37.67
CA GLY A 89 -43.45 21.81 38.49
C GLY A 89 -44.90 21.59 38.02
N SER A 90 -45.42 22.43 37.12
CA SER A 90 -46.73 22.25 36.47
C SER A 90 -46.73 21.32 35.24
N SER A 91 -45.56 20.84 34.80
CA SER A 91 -45.45 20.00 33.60
C SER A 91 -45.92 18.56 33.88
N THR A 92 -46.53 17.92 32.87
CA THR A 92 -47.00 16.53 32.94
C THR A 92 -46.06 15.63 32.16
N ILE A 93 -45.63 14.53 32.76
CA ILE A 93 -44.87 13.47 32.09
C ILE A 93 -45.74 12.24 31.94
N SER A 94 -45.54 11.49 30.85
CA SER A 94 -46.17 10.19 30.64
C SER A 94 -45.13 9.09 30.78
N LEU A 95 -45.34 8.17 31.72
CA LEU A 95 -44.50 6.99 31.93
C LEU A 95 -45.21 5.79 31.33
N SER A 96 -44.69 5.28 30.22
CA SER A 96 -45.27 4.17 29.46
C SER A 96 -44.39 2.93 29.56
N ILE A 97 -44.99 1.76 29.77
CA ILE A 97 -44.31 0.48 29.60
C ILE A 97 -44.61 -0.04 28.21
N VAL A 98 -43.56 -0.34 27.45
CA VAL A 98 -43.66 -0.71 26.04
C VAL A 98 -42.97 -2.05 25.81
N ARG A 99 -43.61 -2.90 25.00
CA ARG A 99 -43.09 -4.19 24.54
C ARG A 99 -42.61 -4.05 23.10
N ARG A 100 -41.40 -4.52 22.80
CA ARG A 100 -40.83 -4.53 21.45
C ARG A 100 -40.65 -5.97 20.95
N ASN A 101 -41.15 -6.24 19.73
CA ASN A 101 -41.03 -7.55 19.08
C ASN A 101 -39.92 -7.53 18.02
N SER A 102 -39.04 -8.53 18.02
CA SER A 102 -37.80 -8.55 17.22
C SER A 102 -37.98 -8.78 15.72
N VAL A 103 -39.20 -9.04 15.22
CA VAL A 103 -39.43 -9.45 13.83
C VAL A 103 -39.85 -8.30 12.88
N THR A 104 -40.32 -7.16 13.39
CA THR A 104 -40.65 -5.97 12.57
C THR A 104 -40.62 -4.69 13.42
N ILE A 105 -39.79 -3.72 13.03
CA ILE A 105 -39.44 -2.49 13.79
C ILE A 105 -40.62 -1.53 14.02
N THR A 106 -41.81 -1.77 13.47
CA THR A 106 -42.83 -0.73 13.30
C THR A 106 -43.99 -0.71 14.31
N HIS A 107 -44.11 -1.65 15.25
CA HIS A 107 -45.21 -1.63 16.23
C HIS A 107 -44.71 -1.74 17.68
N HIS A 108 -44.66 -0.58 18.36
CA HIS A 108 -44.54 -0.48 19.81
C HIS A 108 -45.92 -0.73 20.43
N SER A 109 -46.11 -1.87 21.10
CA SER A 109 -47.33 -2.14 21.87
C SER A 109 -47.15 -1.61 23.30
N CYS A 110 -47.80 -0.48 23.60
CA CYS A 110 -47.87 0.07 24.96
C CYS A 110 -48.73 -0.85 25.83
N ILE A 111 -48.13 -1.41 26.87
CA ILE A 111 -48.81 -2.27 27.85
C ILE A 111 -49.66 -1.39 28.78
N GLY A 112 -49.11 -0.27 29.24
CA GLY A 112 -49.81 0.67 30.09
C GLY A 112 -49.02 1.97 30.24
N TYR A 113 -49.70 3.05 30.62
CA TYR A 113 -49.06 4.33 30.91
C TYR A 113 -49.71 5.05 32.08
N VAL A 114 -48.97 5.95 32.70
CA VAL A 114 -49.48 6.88 33.71
C VAL A 114 -48.99 8.29 33.42
N ASP A 115 -49.91 9.24 33.42
CA ASP A 115 -49.61 10.66 33.31
C ASP A 115 -49.53 11.27 34.70
N VAL A 116 -48.42 11.94 35.01
CA VAL A 116 -48.20 12.53 36.33
C VAL A 116 -47.64 13.95 36.20
N VAL A 117 -48.22 14.88 36.97
CA VAL A 117 -47.71 16.25 37.10
C VAL A 117 -46.50 16.24 38.03
N LEU A 118 -45.38 16.82 37.58
CA LEU A 118 -44.09 16.75 38.29
C LEU A 118 -44.15 17.30 39.72
N GLY A 119 -44.80 18.44 39.94
CA GLY A 119 -44.96 19.01 41.28
C GLY A 119 -45.80 18.14 42.21
N ALA A 120 -46.77 17.39 41.66
CA ALA A 120 -47.56 16.44 42.43
C ALA A 120 -46.75 15.18 42.76
N LEU A 121 -45.94 14.69 41.82
CA LEU A 121 -45.03 13.57 42.04
C LEU A 121 -43.95 13.91 43.08
N LEU A 122 -43.39 15.11 43.00
CA LEU A 122 -42.40 15.60 43.96
C LEU A 122 -42.97 15.65 45.38
N ALA A 123 -44.21 16.13 45.53
CA ALA A 123 -44.90 16.16 46.82
C ALA A 123 -45.19 14.75 47.36
N GLN A 124 -45.45 13.77 46.48
CA GLN A 124 -45.60 12.36 46.88
C GLN A 124 -44.27 11.71 47.30
N CYS A 125 -43.17 12.15 46.72
CA CYS A 125 -41.81 11.71 47.06
C CYS A 125 -41.18 12.45 48.26
N ALA A 126 -41.97 13.18 49.06
CA ALA A 126 -41.48 13.86 50.26
C ALA A 126 -40.70 12.88 51.18
N ASP A 127 -39.58 13.34 51.74
CA ASP A 127 -38.54 12.55 52.44
C ASP A 127 -37.61 11.69 51.56
N ASN A 128 -37.52 11.99 50.26
CA ASN A 128 -36.56 11.35 49.34
C ASN A 128 -36.83 9.83 49.16
N GLY A 129 -38.07 9.40 49.40
CA GLY A 129 -38.54 8.03 49.30
C GLY A 129 -39.10 7.66 47.92
N PHE A 130 -39.12 6.37 47.63
CA PHE A 130 -39.81 5.83 46.44
C PHE A 130 -41.33 5.86 46.65
N THR A 131 -42.05 6.35 45.65
CA THR A 131 -43.51 6.29 45.51
C THR A 131 -43.90 5.24 44.48
N ALA A 132 -45.01 4.54 44.72
CA ALA A 132 -45.58 3.60 43.77
C ALA A 132 -46.63 4.30 42.90
N LEU A 133 -46.43 4.31 41.59
CA LEU A 133 -47.40 4.77 40.60
C LEU A 133 -48.18 3.58 40.03
N ASN A 134 -49.50 3.68 40.02
CA ASN A 134 -50.34 2.69 39.35
C ASN A 134 -50.30 2.95 37.84
N ILE A 135 -49.83 1.98 37.08
CA ILE A 135 -49.84 2.03 35.62
C ILE A 135 -51.06 1.22 35.11
N PRO A 136 -52.16 1.88 34.71
CA PRO A 136 -53.30 1.21 34.09
C PRO A 136 -52.94 0.67 32.70
N THR A 137 -53.46 -0.51 32.38
CA THR A 137 -53.24 -1.18 31.10
C THR A 137 -53.99 -0.50 29.95
N VAL A 138 -53.40 -0.49 28.75
CA VAL A 138 -54.02 0.03 27.51
C VAL A 138 -54.44 -1.09 26.55
N GLU A 139 -54.02 -2.33 26.76
CA GLU A 139 -54.27 -3.39 25.78
C GLU A 139 -55.76 -3.76 25.62
N VAL A 140 -56.13 -3.97 24.35
CA VAL A 140 -57.45 -3.82 23.73
C VAL A 140 -58.45 -4.95 24.07
N ASP A 141 -58.14 -5.83 25.02
CA ASP A 141 -59.04 -6.94 25.38
C ASP A 141 -59.41 -6.93 26.87
N LYS A 142 -60.65 -6.52 27.16
CA LYS A 142 -61.23 -6.23 28.49
C LYS A 142 -61.27 -7.40 29.49
N LYS A 143 -60.53 -8.49 29.27
CA LYS A 143 -60.59 -9.69 30.11
C LYS A 143 -59.50 -9.80 31.18
N HIS A 144 -58.38 -9.10 31.06
CA HIS A 144 -57.32 -9.13 32.08
C HIS A 144 -56.75 -7.73 32.30
N GLN A 145 -57.19 -7.04 33.36
CA GLN A 145 -56.55 -5.82 33.82
C GLN A 145 -55.17 -6.18 34.40
N ILE A 146 -54.12 -5.73 33.74
CA ILE A 146 -52.77 -5.82 34.26
C ILE A 146 -52.53 -4.58 35.12
N MET A 147 -52.42 -4.77 36.43
CA MET A 147 -52.07 -3.72 37.39
C MET A 147 -50.63 -3.95 37.81
N GLY A 148 -49.76 -2.97 37.57
CA GLY A 148 -48.41 -2.95 38.10
C GLY A 148 -48.14 -1.64 38.83
N MET A 149 -47.48 -1.74 39.98
CA MET A 149 -47.02 -0.58 40.75
C MET A 149 -45.58 -0.28 40.35
N LEU A 150 -45.38 0.78 39.58
CA LEU A 150 -44.06 1.26 39.22
C LEU A 150 -43.50 2.08 40.37
N THR A 151 -42.38 1.63 40.94
CA THR A 151 -41.67 2.40 41.96
C THR A 151 -40.83 3.50 41.29
N VAL A 152 -41.11 4.75 41.64
CA VAL A 152 -40.36 5.91 41.16
C VAL A 152 -39.98 6.83 42.31
N LYS A 153 -38.89 7.57 42.17
CA LYS A 153 -38.50 8.62 43.10
C LYS A 153 -38.20 9.88 42.29
N LEU A 154 -38.84 10.98 42.63
CA LEU A 154 -38.55 12.29 42.03
C LEU A 154 -37.88 13.18 43.08
N SER A 155 -36.71 13.71 42.78
CA SER A 155 -36.04 14.72 43.59
C SER A 155 -35.78 15.98 42.78
N GLU A 156 -36.04 17.15 43.36
CA GLU A 156 -35.67 18.44 42.79
C GLU A 156 -34.22 18.74 43.18
N GLN A 157 -33.38 19.12 42.19
CA GLN A 157 -32.00 19.51 42.44
C GLN A 157 -31.89 21.04 42.42
N PRO A 158 -31.66 21.70 43.57
CA PRO A 158 -31.58 23.16 43.65
C PRO A 158 -30.19 23.73 43.30
N ASN A 159 -29.14 22.90 43.24
CA ASN A 159 -27.77 23.33 42.98
C ASN A 159 -27.28 22.87 41.60
N LEU A 160 -26.86 23.83 40.76
CA LEU A 160 -26.40 23.60 39.39
C LEU A 160 -25.05 22.86 39.36
N ASP A 161 -24.16 23.07 40.33
CA ASP A 161 -22.84 22.41 40.39
C ASP A 161 -22.95 20.91 40.75
N ASP A 162 -23.88 20.57 41.64
CA ASP A 162 -24.11 19.17 42.04
C ASP A 162 -24.80 18.40 40.89
N LEU A 163 -25.69 19.09 40.18
CA LEU A 163 -26.33 18.58 38.98
C LEU A 163 -25.33 18.32 37.84
N SER A 164 -24.36 19.22 37.65
CA SER A 164 -23.37 19.12 36.57
C SER A 164 -22.47 17.89 36.74
N SER A 165 -22.04 17.60 37.98
CA SER A 165 -21.28 16.39 38.31
C SER A 165 -22.11 15.11 38.16
N THR A 166 -23.40 15.17 38.51
CA THR A 166 -24.33 14.04 38.41
C THR A 166 -24.66 13.72 36.94
N MET A 167 -24.91 14.74 36.11
CA MET A 167 -25.11 14.59 34.67
C MET A 167 -23.88 13.98 33.99
N ASP A 168 -22.68 14.35 34.44
CA ASP A 168 -21.44 13.77 33.92
C ASP A 168 -21.29 12.28 34.26
N ALA A 169 -21.60 11.91 35.50
CA ALA A 169 -21.56 10.51 35.93
C ALA A 169 -22.59 9.65 35.16
N VAL A 170 -23.83 10.13 35.01
CA VAL A 170 -24.87 9.39 34.30
C VAL A 170 -24.58 9.33 32.79
N GLY A 171 -24.11 10.43 32.18
CA GLY A 171 -23.70 10.46 30.79
C GLY A 171 -22.58 9.46 30.48
N ARG A 172 -21.56 9.36 31.35
CA ARG A 172 -20.50 8.35 31.23
C ARG A 172 -21.03 6.93 31.35
N ASN A 173 -21.88 6.65 32.35
CA ASN A 173 -22.47 5.33 32.52
C ASN A 173 -23.25 4.87 31.27
N GLN A 174 -23.93 5.78 30.57
CA GLN A 174 -24.63 5.43 29.32
C GLN A 174 -23.66 5.04 28.19
N ILE A 175 -22.51 5.71 28.08
CA ILE A 175 -21.47 5.35 27.11
C ILE A 175 -20.88 3.98 27.46
N ASP A 176 -20.60 3.73 28.74
CA ASP A 176 -20.05 2.44 29.19
C ASP A 176 -21.03 1.29 28.97
N PHE A 177 -22.33 1.52 29.22
CA PHE A 177 -23.37 0.54 28.89
C PHE A 177 -23.49 0.30 27.39
N PHE A 178 -23.34 1.33 26.57
CA PHE A 178 -23.28 1.15 25.11
C PHE A 178 -22.06 0.30 24.71
N ALA A 179 -20.88 0.57 25.28
CA ALA A 179 -19.67 -0.20 24.99
C ALA A 179 -19.83 -1.69 25.36
N GLY A 180 -20.56 -2.00 26.43
CA GLY A 180 -20.83 -3.38 26.86
C GLY A 180 -21.97 -4.10 26.14
N LEU A 181 -23.04 -3.39 25.77
CA LEU A 181 -24.31 -4.00 25.30
C LEU A 181 -24.68 -3.65 23.85
N GLY A 182 -24.05 -2.62 23.26
CA GLY A 182 -24.29 -2.19 21.87
C GLY A 182 -25.66 -1.57 21.60
N ASN A 183 -26.42 -1.20 22.64
CA ASN A 183 -27.79 -0.71 22.51
C ASN A 183 -27.85 0.78 22.11
N LEU A 184 -28.51 1.08 20.98
CA LEU A 184 -28.68 2.42 20.42
C LEU A 184 -29.32 3.42 21.41
N SER A 185 -30.25 2.98 22.26
CA SER A 185 -30.93 3.89 23.21
C SER A 185 -29.94 4.53 24.20
N ASN A 186 -28.84 3.84 24.50
CA ASN A 186 -27.83 4.36 25.42
C ASN A 186 -27.03 5.52 24.81
N LEU A 187 -26.72 5.48 23.50
CA LEU A 187 -26.10 6.61 22.81
C LEU A 187 -27.06 7.79 22.69
N GLU A 188 -28.33 7.56 22.38
CA GLU A 188 -29.34 8.62 22.31
C GLU A 188 -29.55 9.30 23.67
N ASN A 189 -29.60 8.51 24.75
CA ASN A 189 -29.68 9.02 26.11
C ASN A 189 -28.42 9.82 26.47
N ALA A 190 -27.22 9.35 26.12
CA ALA A 190 -25.97 10.07 26.35
C ALA A 190 -25.94 11.43 25.62
N VAL A 191 -26.34 11.49 24.34
CA VAL A 191 -26.47 12.76 23.60
C VAL A 191 -27.44 13.70 24.29
N SER A 192 -28.61 13.19 24.71
CA SER A 192 -29.62 14.01 25.41
C SER A 192 -29.07 14.56 26.72
N ILE A 193 -28.37 13.76 27.53
CA ILE A 193 -27.83 14.16 28.83
C ILE A 193 -26.79 15.26 28.66
N TYR A 194 -25.82 15.09 27.75
CA TYR A 194 -24.79 16.11 27.54
C TYR A 194 -25.33 17.37 26.86
N THR A 195 -26.34 17.25 25.99
CA THR A 195 -27.03 18.43 25.43
C THR A 195 -27.68 19.24 26.55
N MET A 196 -28.36 18.58 27.48
CA MET A 196 -28.97 19.25 28.63
C MET A 196 -27.92 19.87 29.56
N ALA A 197 -26.78 19.20 29.79
CA ALA A 197 -25.69 19.75 30.59
C ALA A 197 -25.12 21.05 29.98
N VAL A 198 -25.03 21.10 28.64
CA VAL A 198 -24.65 22.34 27.92
C VAL A 198 -25.76 23.39 28.00
N GLU A 199 -27.04 23.04 27.93
CA GLU A 199 -28.13 24.03 28.03
C GLU A 199 -28.27 24.65 29.44
N LEU A 200 -27.88 23.92 30.48
CA LEU A 200 -28.04 24.32 31.88
C LEU A 200 -26.85 25.10 32.45
N THR A 201 -25.73 25.14 31.74
CA THR A 201 -24.54 25.88 32.14
C THR A 201 -24.47 27.21 31.40
N ASP A 202 -24.12 28.30 32.09
CA ASP A 202 -23.90 29.61 31.44
C ASP A 202 -22.53 29.67 30.75
N GLU A 203 -22.33 30.60 29.80
CA GLU A 203 -21.07 30.72 29.02
C GLU A 203 -19.80 30.86 29.86
N GLY A 204 -19.88 31.44 31.06
CA GLY A 204 -18.76 31.59 31.99
C GLY A 204 -18.52 30.41 32.93
N HIS A 205 -19.27 29.31 32.82
CA HIS A 205 -19.14 28.16 33.71
C HIS A 205 -17.85 27.37 33.41
N PRO A 206 -17.01 27.07 34.43
CA PRO A 206 -15.70 26.46 34.23
C PRO A 206 -15.74 25.10 33.49
N ASP A 207 -16.73 24.26 33.78
CA ASP A 207 -16.87 22.93 33.15
C ASP A 207 -17.69 22.91 31.85
N ARG A 208 -18.26 24.05 31.41
CA ARG A 208 -19.07 24.10 30.18
C ARG A 208 -18.31 23.58 28.96
N PRO A 209 -17.04 23.96 28.71
CA PRO A 209 -16.27 23.41 27.62
C PRO A 209 -16.20 21.87 27.65
N MET A 210 -16.08 21.26 28.84
CA MET A 210 -16.04 19.80 28.99
C MET A 210 -17.34 19.13 28.60
N TYR A 211 -18.49 19.71 28.93
CA TYR A 211 -19.78 19.16 28.51
C TYR A 211 -19.98 19.23 27.00
N ILE A 212 -19.55 20.33 26.38
CA ILE A 212 -19.60 20.48 24.92
C ILE A 212 -18.68 19.44 24.25
N LEU A 213 -17.50 19.16 24.83
CA LEU A 213 -16.58 18.13 24.32
C LEU A 213 -17.12 16.72 24.48
N LYS A 214 -17.72 16.41 25.62
CA LYS A 214 -18.35 15.10 25.84
C LYS A 214 -19.53 14.90 24.89
N LEU A 215 -20.32 15.93 24.63
CA LEU A 215 -21.35 15.92 23.59
C LEU A 215 -20.76 15.63 22.20
N ALA A 216 -19.66 16.31 21.83
CA ALA A 216 -18.97 16.08 20.57
C ALA A 216 -18.45 14.64 20.44
N GLY A 217 -17.88 14.09 21.51
CA GLY A 217 -17.39 12.71 21.56
C GLY A 217 -18.50 11.67 21.36
N VAL A 218 -19.64 11.84 22.04
CA VAL A 218 -20.78 10.91 21.86
C VAL A 218 -21.35 11.00 20.44
N GLN A 219 -21.42 12.20 19.86
CA GLN A 219 -21.84 12.39 18.47
C GLN A 219 -20.87 11.71 17.49
N LEU A 220 -19.57 11.77 17.74
CA LEU A 220 -18.56 11.07 16.93
C LEU A 220 -18.74 9.55 16.99
N VAL A 221 -18.89 8.97 18.19
CA VAL A 221 -19.15 7.52 18.36
C VAL A 221 -20.43 7.10 17.64
N ARG A 222 -21.46 7.95 17.67
CA ARG A 222 -22.71 7.72 16.93
C ARG A 222 -22.47 7.74 15.42
N PHE A 223 -21.71 8.69 14.91
CA PHE A 223 -21.31 8.71 13.50
C PHE A 223 -20.52 7.46 13.10
N GLU A 224 -19.50 7.07 13.86
CA GLU A 224 -18.68 5.88 13.55
C GLU A 224 -19.52 4.60 13.46
N ARG A 225 -20.60 4.51 14.25
CA ARG A 225 -21.49 3.36 14.25
C ARG A 225 -22.53 3.37 13.13
N PHE A 226 -23.07 4.52 12.77
CA PHE A 226 -24.26 4.62 11.90
C PHE A 226 -24.03 5.38 10.58
N GLY A 227 -22.91 6.10 10.45
CA GLY A 227 -22.53 6.85 9.26
C GLY A 227 -23.34 8.13 9.02
N ASP A 228 -24.08 8.65 10.00
CA ASP A 228 -24.85 9.89 9.84
C ASP A 228 -23.94 11.13 9.86
N LEU A 229 -23.70 11.71 8.68
CA LEU A 229 -22.86 12.89 8.51
C LEU A 229 -23.32 14.11 9.34
N LEU A 230 -24.61 14.19 9.71
CA LEU A 230 -25.11 15.27 10.56
C LEU A 230 -24.50 15.21 11.97
N ASP A 231 -24.21 14.01 12.46
CA ASP A 231 -23.57 13.82 13.76
C ASP A 231 -22.11 14.23 13.73
N LEU A 232 -21.43 13.92 12.63
CA LEU A 232 -20.07 14.37 12.40
C LEU A 232 -20.00 15.91 12.31
N ASP A 233 -20.94 16.55 11.61
CA ASP A 233 -21.02 18.02 11.53
C ASP A 233 -21.24 18.66 12.91
N LYS A 234 -22.17 18.11 13.72
CA LYS A 234 -22.42 18.59 15.08
C LYS A 234 -21.22 18.35 16.00
N ALA A 235 -20.55 17.21 15.87
CA ALA A 235 -19.35 16.91 16.63
C ALA A 235 -18.23 17.93 16.33
N VAL A 236 -18.03 18.29 15.05
CA VAL A 236 -17.03 19.30 14.64
C VAL A 236 -17.36 20.66 15.25
N LEU A 237 -18.62 21.07 15.14
CA LEU A 237 -19.09 22.36 15.65
C LEU A 237 -18.90 22.46 17.16
N ASN A 238 -19.35 21.44 17.89
CA ASN A 238 -19.24 21.38 19.34
C ASN A 238 -17.77 21.34 19.79
N ALA A 239 -16.94 20.49 19.17
CA ALA A 239 -15.52 20.43 19.48
C ALA A 239 -14.80 21.76 19.26
N THR A 240 -15.18 22.51 18.22
CA THR A 240 -14.58 23.83 17.92
C THR A 240 -15.05 24.89 18.92
N ASN A 241 -16.34 24.93 19.22
CA ASN A 241 -16.91 25.85 20.20
C ASN A 241 -16.29 25.65 21.60
N ALA A 242 -16.13 24.39 22.04
CA ALA A 242 -15.51 24.10 23.32
C ALA A 242 -14.07 24.61 23.42
N LEU A 243 -13.29 24.52 22.34
CA LEU A 243 -11.91 24.98 22.30
C LEU A 243 -11.80 26.51 22.34
N GLU A 244 -12.75 27.23 21.71
CA GLU A 244 -12.81 28.69 21.75
C GLU A 244 -13.12 29.22 23.15
N LEU A 245 -13.86 28.44 23.96
CA LEU A 245 -14.20 28.78 25.33
C LEU A 245 -13.08 28.52 26.35
N MET A 246 -12.04 27.74 26.00
CA MET A 246 -10.90 27.47 26.89
C MET A 246 -9.79 28.50 26.69
N ASP A 247 -9.20 29.02 27.77
CA ASP A 247 -7.97 29.81 27.68
C ASP A 247 -6.72 28.93 27.46
N ASP A 248 -5.62 29.52 26.98
CA ASP A 248 -4.36 28.77 26.72
C ASP A 248 -3.70 28.22 27.99
N GLY A 249 -4.13 28.64 29.20
CA GLY A 249 -3.66 28.13 30.49
C GLY A 249 -4.50 26.98 31.06
N HIS A 250 -5.60 26.62 30.42
CA HIS A 250 -6.53 25.61 30.89
C HIS A 250 -5.87 24.22 30.87
N ALA A 251 -5.78 23.57 32.02
CA ALA A 251 -5.04 22.32 32.22
C ALA A 251 -5.37 21.19 31.21
N ASN A 252 -6.62 21.13 30.77
CA ASN A 252 -7.08 20.09 29.83
C ASN A 252 -7.13 20.55 28.35
N LYS A 253 -6.81 21.82 28.03
CA LYS A 253 -6.80 22.29 26.64
C LYS A 253 -5.75 21.59 25.76
N PRO A 254 -4.56 21.21 26.26
CA PRO A 254 -3.58 20.47 25.46
C PRO A 254 -4.05 19.05 25.11
N THR A 255 -4.81 18.42 26.00
CA THR A 255 -5.18 16.99 25.93
C THR A 255 -6.58 16.75 25.36
N ILE A 256 -7.34 17.81 25.05
CA ILE A 256 -8.70 17.65 24.54
C ILE A 256 -8.84 18.26 23.16
N PHE A 257 -8.52 17.43 22.17
CA PHE A 257 -8.89 17.65 20.78
C PHE A 257 -9.61 16.40 20.31
N PRO A 258 -10.94 16.42 20.22
CA PRO A 258 -11.68 15.31 19.62
C PRO A 258 -11.13 15.04 18.22
N ASP A 259 -10.90 13.77 17.87
CA ASP A 259 -10.36 13.32 16.57
C ASP A 259 -11.30 13.57 15.38
N VAL A 260 -12.35 14.37 15.59
CA VAL A 260 -13.46 14.61 14.67
C VAL A 260 -12.98 15.13 13.31
N HIS A 261 -11.97 16.01 13.26
CA HIS A 261 -11.42 16.48 11.99
C HIS A 261 -10.60 15.41 11.26
N GLN A 262 -9.91 14.52 12.00
CA GLN A 262 -9.24 13.38 11.39
C GLN A 262 -10.27 12.40 10.84
N THR A 263 -11.27 12.02 11.63
CA THR A 263 -12.35 11.12 11.19
C THR A 263 -13.06 11.70 9.96
N ARG A 264 -13.35 13.01 9.96
CA ARG A 264 -13.96 13.67 8.81
C ARG A 264 -13.06 13.70 7.57
N PHE A 265 -11.76 13.92 7.74
CA PHE A 265 -10.81 13.79 6.64
C PHE A 265 -10.75 12.36 6.09
N GLU A 266 -10.72 11.34 6.95
CA GLU A 266 -10.71 9.93 6.54
C GLU A 266 -11.96 9.55 5.73
N HIS A 267 -13.11 10.14 6.06
CA HIS A 267 -14.37 9.88 5.36
C HIS A 267 -14.60 10.73 4.11
N LEU A 268 -14.20 12.00 4.11
CA LEU A 268 -14.52 12.96 3.04
C LEU A 268 -13.32 13.25 2.11
N GLY A 269 -12.09 13.01 2.57
CA GLY A 269 -10.86 13.35 1.85
C GLY A 269 -10.61 14.86 1.72
N ASP A 270 -11.27 15.69 2.52
CA ASP A 270 -11.17 17.15 2.44
C ASP A 270 -9.86 17.67 3.06
N LEU A 271 -9.03 18.31 2.25
CA LEU A 271 -7.75 18.86 2.68
C LEU A 271 -7.89 19.90 3.80
N LEU A 272 -9.00 20.65 3.84
CA LEU A 272 -9.23 21.66 4.89
C LEU A 272 -9.36 21.00 6.27
N GLU A 273 -9.99 19.82 6.33
CA GLU A 273 -10.14 19.04 7.55
C GLU A 273 -8.78 18.52 8.05
N LEU A 274 -7.92 18.10 7.12
CA LEU A 274 -6.55 17.71 7.43
C LEU A 274 -5.72 18.89 7.96
N GLU A 275 -5.86 20.08 7.36
CA GLU A 275 -5.19 21.29 7.82
C GLU A 275 -5.65 21.71 9.22
N MET A 276 -6.95 21.58 9.51
CA MET A 276 -7.52 21.86 10.82
C MET A 276 -7.01 20.89 11.88
N ALA A 277 -6.94 19.58 11.56
CA ALA A 277 -6.37 18.56 12.44
C ALA A 277 -4.89 18.82 12.74
N LEU A 278 -4.12 19.21 11.71
CA LEU A 278 -2.70 19.60 11.85
C LEU A 278 -2.50 20.81 12.77
N TRP A 279 -3.31 21.85 12.58
CA TRP A 279 -3.24 23.06 13.38
C TRP A 279 -3.55 22.76 14.86
N LYS A 280 -4.63 22.01 15.12
CA LYS A 280 -5.05 21.61 16.47
C LYS A 280 -3.96 20.80 17.18
N ARG A 281 -3.40 19.79 16.53
CA ARG A 281 -2.32 18.96 17.11
C ARG A 281 -1.01 19.71 17.30
N THR A 282 -0.71 20.67 16.42
CA THR A 282 0.45 21.55 16.59
C THR A 282 0.29 22.41 17.84
N LYS A 283 -0.89 23.01 18.03
CA LYS A 283 -1.19 23.81 19.23
C LYS A 283 -1.17 22.95 20.51
N ALA A 284 -1.68 21.71 20.46
CA ALA A 284 -1.58 20.75 21.57
C ALA A 284 -0.12 20.52 22.00
N VAL A 285 0.75 20.23 21.04
CA VAL A 285 2.18 20.02 21.28
C VAL A 285 2.84 21.31 21.78
N GLU A 286 2.50 22.50 21.28
CA GLU A 286 3.07 23.76 21.77
C GLU A 286 2.72 24.06 23.23
N LEU A 287 1.57 23.59 23.73
CA LEU A 287 1.13 23.79 25.10
C LEU A 287 1.70 22.76 26.09
N MET A 288 2.27 21.66 25.60
CA MET A 288 2.90 20.62 26.43
C MET A 288 4.42 20.85 26.52
N ASP A 289 5.00 20.73 27.71
CA ASP A 289 6.45 20.64 27.85
C ASP A 289 6.97 19.22 27.63
N ASP A 290 8.29 19.05 27.47
CA ASP A 290 8.94 17.76 27.23
C ASP A 290 8.74 16.75 28.39
N GLY A 291 8.31 17.18 29.58
CA GLY A 291 8.00 16.30 30.72
C GLY A 291 6.55 15.81 30.75
N HIS A 292 5.68 16.33 29.88
CA HIS A 292 4.26 15.98 29.87
C HIS A 292 4.03 14.54 29.38
N PRO A 293 3.35 13.66 30.15
CA PRO A 293 3.19 12.23 29.82
C PRO A 293 2.58 11.95 28.44
N GLU A 294 1.64 12.79 27.99
CA GLU A 294 0.93 12.58 26.71
C GLU A 294 1.64 13.22 25.51
N ARG A 295 2.68 14.03 25.73
CA ARG A 295 3.37 14.73 24.62
C ARG A 295 3.90 13.78 23.54
N PRO A 296 4.51 12.62 23.87
CA PRO A 296 4.94 11.66 22.85
C PRO A 296 3.79 11.17 21.96
N VAL A 297 2.61 10.95 22.54
CA VAL A 297 1.39 10.52 21.82
C VAL A 297 0.99 11.59 20.80
N TYR A 298 0.88 12.85 21.23
CA TYR A 298 0.51 13.97 20.36
C TYR A 298 1.56 14.25 19.27
N LEU A 299 2.85 14.11 19.58
CA LEU A 299 3.92 14.18 18.58
C LEU A 299 3.77 13.09 17.52
N SER A 300 3.45 11.86 17.93
CA SER A 300 3.19 10.75 17.01
C SER A 300 1.97 11.02 16.13
N MET A 301 0.85 11.46 16.73
CA MET A 301 -0.39 11.79 16.02
C MET A 301 -0.20 12.96 15.04
N LEU A 302 0.58 13.97 15.41
CA LEU A 302 0.95 15.08 14.52
C LEU A 302 1.76 14.56 13.32
N ALA A 303 2.70 13.64 13.55
CA ALA A 303 3.47 13.02 12.48
C ALA A 303 2.59 12.21 11.51
N VAL A 304 1.53 11.54 11.99
CA VAL A 304 0.57 10.84 11.12
C VAL A 304 -0.12 11.81 10.17
N MET A 305 -0.59 12.96 10.66
CA MET A 305 -1.26 13.95 9.82
C MET A 305 -0.30 14.61 8.83
N GLN A 306 0.94 14.85 9.24
CA GLN A 306 1.99 15.37 8.35
C GLN A 306 2.31 14.36 7.24
N GLN A 307 2.37 13.07 7.56
CA GLN A 307 2.51 12.02 6.56
C GLN A 307 1.31 12.00 5.60
N ALA A 308 0.08 12.10 6.11
CA ALA A 308 -1.11 12.17 5.26
C ALA A 308 -1.06 13.39 4.32
N ARG A 309 -0.69 14.58 4.83
CA ARG A 309 -0.58 15.78 3.98
C ARG A 309 0.53 15.64 2.94
N PHE A 310 1.65 15.01 3.30
CA PHE A 310 2.69 14.64 2.36
C PHE A 310 2.17 13.70 1.26
N GLU A 311 1.35 12.70 1.60
CA GLU A 311 0.79 11.77 0.63
C GLU A 311 -0.13 12.46 -0.38
N HIS A 312 -0.91 13.45 0.06
CA HIS A 312 -1.82 14.25 -0.77
C HIS A 312 -1.10 15.34 -1.60
N LEU A 313 -0.25 16.15 -0.96
CA LEU A 313 0.35 17.34 -1.58
C LEU A 313 1.77 17.10 -2.12
N ARG A 314 2.42 16.00 -1.74
CA ARG A 314 3.84 15.73 -2.01
C ARG A 314 4.78 16.83 -1.49
N ASP A 315 4.37 17.51 -0.41
CA ASP A 315 5.19 18.49 0.30
C ASP A 315 6.20 17.79 1.22
N TRP A 316 7.47 17.80 0.82
CA TRP A 316 8.55 17.08 1.50
C TRP A 316 8.87 17.63 2.88
N LEU A 317 8.55 18.90 3.15
CA LEU A 317 8.74 19.49 4.46
C LEU A 317 7.85 18.82 5.51
N ASP A 318 6.66 18.35 5.12
CA ASP A 318 5.79 17.60 6.03
C ASP A 318 6.38 16.23 6.38
N LEU A 319 7.04 15.55 5.44
CA LEU A 319 7.73 14.29 5.72
C LEU A 319 8.90 14.49 6.69
N GLU A 320 9.69 15.55 6.52
CA GLU A 320 10.79 15.89 7.44
C GLU A 320 10.27 16.22 8.84
N LYS A 321 9.17 16.99 8.94
CA LYS A 321 8.51 17.29 10.22
C LYS A 321 7.95 16.03 10.88
N ALA A 322 7.35 15.11 10.10
CA ALA A 322 6.84 13.85 10.63
C ALA A 322 7.96 12.99 11.22
N ILE A 323 9.11 12.91 10.53
CA ILE A 323 10.30 12.23 11.02
C ILE A 323 10.79 12.87 12.32
N SER A 324 10.91 14.21 12.35
CA SER A 324 11.36 14.94 13.53
C SER A 324 10.45 14.73 14.74
N ASN A 325 9.14 14.84 14.55
CA ASN A 325 8.16 14.67 15.62
C ASN A 325 8.13 13.22 16.15
N THR A 326 8.18 12.23 15.27
CA THR A 326 8.23 10.81 15.69
C THR A 326 9.55 10.49 16.39
N ALA A 327 10.67 11.03 15.92
CA ALA A 327 11.96 10.87 16.59
C ALA A 327 11.95 11.48 18.00
N LYS A 328 11.34 12.66 18.17
CA LYS A 328 11.18 13.28 19.49
C LYS A 328 10.25 12.46 20.40
N ALA A 329 9.19 11.87 19.86
CA ALA A 329 8.34 10.95 20.64
C ALA A 329 9.13 9.73 21.14
N VAL A 330 10.01 9.14 20.31
CA VAL A 330 10.91 8.04 20.71
C VAL A 330 11.90 8.48 21.79
N GLU A 331 12.46 9.69 21.68
CA GLU A 331 13.41 10.26 22.65
C GLU A 331 12.77 10.47 24.02
N LEU A 332 11.53 10.95 24.06
CA LEU A 332 10.79 11.26 25.28
C LEU A 332 10.15 10.03 25.95
N THR A 333 10.24 8.85 25.34
CA THR A 333 9.60 7.63 25.82
C THR A 333 10.63 6.61 26.28
N ASP A 334 10.52 6.09 27.50
CA ASP A 334 11.42 5.07 28.04
C ASP A 334 11.25 3.69 27.37
N ASP A 335 12.31 2.88 27.34
CA ASP A 335 12.31 1.55 26.70
C ASP A 335 11.28 0.58 27.30
N GLY A 336 10.90 0.75 28.56
CA GLY A 336 9.88 -0.07 29.22
C GLY A 336 8.43 0.35 28.91
N HIS A 337 8.22 1.43 28.15
CA HIS A 337 6.88 1.93 27.85
C HIS A 337 6.25 1.18 26.66
N ALA A 338 5.00 0.76 26.81
CA ALA A 338 4.28 -0.05 25.80
C ALA A 338 4.29 0.60 24.39
N ASP A 339 4.10 1.91 24.31
CA ASP A 339 3.99 2.61 23.03
C ASP A 339 5.33 2.86 22.30
N LYS A 340 6.49 2.65 22.95
CA LYS A 340 7.78 2.97 22.31
C LYS A 340 8.02 2.14 21.05
N ALA A 341 7.62 0.87 21.08
CA ALA A 341 7.69 -0.01 19.92
C ALA A 341 6.89 0.55 18.72
N MET A 342 5.68 1.08 18.97
CA MET A 342 4.87 1.72 17.93
C MET A 342 5.56 2.97 17.36
N TYR A 343 6.16 3.81 18.21
CA TYR A 343 6.86 5.02 17.74
C TYR A 343 8.09 4.68 16.89
N LEU A 344 8.88 3.70 17.32
CA LEU A 344 10.01 3.18 16.55
C LEU A 344 9.56 2.58 15.22
N TRP A 345 8.48 1.79 15.24
CA TRP A 345 7.88 1.25 14.03
C TRP A 345 7.51 2.37 13.04
N ARG A 346 6.78 3.39 13.52
CA ARG A 346 6.36 4.54 12.71
C ARG A 346 7.55 5.31 12.15
N LEU A 347 8.59 5.54 12.96
CA LEU A 347 9.81 6.19 12.52
C LEU A 347 10.50 5.40 11.39
N GLY A 348 10.53 4.06 11.49
CA GLY A 348 11.02 3.20 10.43
C GLY A 348 10.21 3.29 9.12
N ILE A 349 8.88 3.41 9.19
CA ILE A 349 8.02 3.63 8.01
C ILE A 349 8.34 4.97 7.33
N LEU A 350 8.52 6.04 8.11
CA LEU A 350 8.83 7.37 7.58
C LEU A 350 10.21 7.40 6.91
N TRP A 351 11.23 6.79 7.52
CA TRP A 351 12.54 6.63 6.89
C TRP A 351 12.49 5.78 5.62
N GLN A 352 11.66 4.74 5.55
CA GLN A 352 11.44 4.00 4.31
C GLN A 352 10.85 4.90 3.21
N THR A 353 9.88 5.75 3.57
CA THR A 353 9.23 6.68 2.64
C THR A 353 10.24 7.71 2.12
N HIS A 354 11.08 8.24 3.01
CA HIS A 354 12.20 9.11 2.65
C HIS A 354 13.19 8.41 1.70
N PHE A 355 13.59 7.17 2.02
CA PHE A 355 14.44 6.35 1.17
C PHE A 355 13.84 6.10 -0.22
N ARG A 356 12.54 5.79 -0.32
CA ARG A 356 11.89 5.54 -1.63
C ARG A 356 12.04 6.73 -2.57
N ARG A 357 12.05 7.95 -2.03
CA ARG A 357 12.24 9.18 -2.79
C ARG A 357 13.71 9.48 -3.09
N PHE A 358 14.52 9.63 -2.06
CA PHE A 358 15.89 10.15 -2.20
C PHE A 358 16.94 9.06 -2.45
N ARG A 359 16.56 7.79 -2.25
CA ARG A 359 17.39 6.60 -2.46
C ARG A 359 18.69 6.60 -1.63
N GLY A 360 18.74 7.37 -0.54
CA GLY A 360 19.89 7.42 0.37
C GLY A 360 20.03 6.14 1.21
N LEU A 361 21.17 5.46 1.13
CA LEU A 361 21.39 4.20 1.85
C LEU A 361 21.25 4.36 3.38
N LEU A 362 21.73 5.48 3.92
CA LEU A 362 21.63 5.79 5.35
C LEU A 362 20.17 5.83 5.85
N ASP A 363 19.23 6.27 5.01
CA ASP A 363 17.82 6.31 5.37
C ASP A 363 17.23 4.89 5.45
N LEU A 364 17.69 3.98 4.58
CA LEU A 364 17.30 2.58 4.63
C LEU A 364 17.87 1.89 5.87
N GLU A 365 19.12 2.17 6.23
CA GLU A 365 19.75 1.67 7.45
C GLU A 365 19.04 2.17 8.71
N LYS A 366 18.66 3.46 8.75
CA LYS A 366 17.81 4.02 9.81
C LYS A 366 16.45 3.33 9.88
N ALA A 367 15.82 3.06 8.75
CA ALA A 367 14.55 2.34 8.73
C ALA A 367 14.70 0.93 9.32
N VAL A 368 15.71 0.16 8.87
CA VAL A 368 16.01 -1.19 9.37
C VAL A 368 16.27 -1.16 10.88
N SER A 369 17.12 -0.25 11.34
CA SER A 369 17.49 -0.12 12.76
C SER A 369 16.27 0.18 13.64
N ASN A 370 15.40 1.12 13.24
CA ASN A 370 14.22 1.48 14.03
C ASN A 370 13.20 0.33 14.13
N ILE A 371 12.91 -0.37 13.02
CA ILE A 371 12.00 -1.53 13.08
C ILE A 371 12.63 -2.68 13.90
N ALA A 372 13.93 -2.91 13.79
CA ALA A 372 14.62 -3.93 14.59
C ALA A 372 14.56 -3.62 16.09
N MET A 373 14.73 -2.35 16.48
CA MET A 373 14.54 -1.92 17.87
C MET A 373 13.09 -2.12 18.34
N ALA A 374 12.10 -1.80 17.49
CA ALA A 374 10.69 -2.04 17.82
C ALA A 374 10.42 -3.52 18.12
N ILE A 375 10.93 -4.44 17.29
CA ILE A 375 10.78 -5.90 17.49
C ILE A 375 11.43 -6.35 18.80
N GLY A 376 12.56 -5.74 19.18
CA GLY A 376 13.27 -6.05 20.43
C GLY A 376 12.51 -5.65 21.70
N LEU A 377 11.58 -4.70 21.60
CA LEU A 377 10.74 -4.26 22.73
C LEU A 377 9.43 -5.06 22.86
N VAL A 378 9.10 -5.89 21.86
CA VAL A 378 7.81 -6.57 21.80
C VAL A 378 7.93 -8.08 22.07
N ASP A 379 7.09 -8.57 22.98
CA ASP A 379 7.03 -9.98 23.37
C ASP A 379 6.54 -10.88 22.23
N VAL A 380 6.87 -12.18 22.30
CA VAL A 380 6.50 -13.15 21.25
C VAL A 380 4.99 -13.29 21.06
N GLY A 381 4.19 -13.09 22.11
CA GLY A 381 2.73 -13.20 22.05
C GLY A 381 2.00 -11.93 21.62
N ASP A 382 2.73 -10.86 21.26
CA ASP A 382 2.12 -9.61 20.84
C ASP A 382 1.47 -9.74 19.43
N PRO A 383 0.20 -9.36 19.27
CA PRO A 383 -0.52 -9.44 17.99
C PRO A 383 0.13 -8.66 16.84
N ASP A 384 0.88 -7.58 17.13
CA ASP A 384 1.52 -6.73 16.13
C ASP A 384 2.91 -7.23 15.70
N LYS A 385 3.48 -8.20 16.41
CA LYS A 385 4.83 -8.71 16.12
C LYS A 385 4.98 -9.27 14.69
N PRO A 386 4.05 -10.08 14.15
CA PRO A 386 4.12 -10.54 12.75
C PRO A 386 4.20 -9.38 11.75
N ARG A 387 3.47 -8.29 12.01
CA ARG A 387 3.46 -7.09 11.18
C ARG A 387 4.82 -6.37 11.21
N TYR A 388 5.45 -6.28 12.37
CA TYR A 388 6.79 -5.70 12.52
C TYR A 388 7.87 -6.55 11.83
N LEU A 389 7.82 -7.87 11.98
CA LEU A 389 8.75 -8.80 11.33
C LEU A 389 8.68 -8.72 9.81
N THR A 390 7.47 -8.77 9.25
CA THR A 390 7.25 -8.64 7.81
C THR A 390 7.74 -7.28 7.31
N LYS A 391 7.55 -6.20 8.10
CA LYS A 391 8.06 -4.87 7.74
C LYS A 391 9.59 -4.84 7.69
N LEU A 392 10.27 -5.43 8.67
CA LEU A 392 11.72 -5.53 8.68
C LEU A 392 12.22 -6.31 7.46
N ALA A 393 11.57 -7.43 7.14
CA ALA A 393 11.92 -8.25 5.98
C ALA A 393 11.76 -7.49 4.64
N VAL A 394 10.74 -6.63 4.49
CA VAL A 394 10.61 -5.72 3.33
C VAL A 394 11.80 -4.77 3.21
N LEU A 395 12.27 -4.21 4.32
CA LEU A 395 13.43 -3.30 4.34
C LEU A 395 14.73 -4.04 4.02
N GLN A 396 14.93 -5.23 4.59
CA GLN A 396 16.07 -6.09 4.31
C GLN A 396 16.09 -6.54 2.84
N ARG A 397 14.94 -6.88 2.24
CA ARG A 397 14.85 -7.14 0.79
C ARG A 397 15.28 -5.93 -0.04
N ALA A 398 14.88 -4.73 0.36
CA ALA A 398 15.29 -3.50 -0.32
C ALA A 398 16.81 -3.25 -0.17
N HIS A 399 17.38 -3.57 0.98
CA HIS A 399 18.82 -3.45 1.26
C HIS A 399 19.63 -4.45 0.44
N PHE A 400 19.19 -5.71 0.42
CA PHE A 400 19.71 -6.75 -0.47
C PHE A 400 19.67 -6.32 -1.95
N LYS A 401 18.56 -5.74 -2.43
CA LYS A 401 18.47 -5.25 -3.83
C LYS A 401 19.50 -4.15 -4.14
N ARG A 402 19.99 -3.42 -3.14
CA ARG A 402 20.97 -2.34 -3.30
C ARG A 402 22.41 -2.83 -3.19
N LEU A 403 22.73 -3.64 -2.18
CA LEU A 403 24.10 -4.05 -1.87
C LEU A 403 24.43 -5.48 -2.30
N GLY A 404 23.43 -6.32 -2.53
CA GLY A 404 23.60 -7.72 -2.86
C GLY A 404 23.97 -8.61 -1.67
N ASP A 405 23.88 -8.11 -0.42
CA ASP A 405 24.23 -8.87 0.78
C ASP A 405 23.21 -10.00 1.04
N LEU A 406 23.66 -11.24 0.86
CA LEU A 406 22.84 -12.44 1.08
C LEU A 406 22.39 -12.61 2.53
N SER A 407 23.08 -12.01 3.50
CA SER A 407 22.68 -12.00 4.91
C SER A 407 21.32 -11.33 5.09
N ASP A 408 21.08 -10.21 4.42
CA ASP A 408 19.79 -9.52 4.47
C ASP A 408 18.67 -10.38 3.92
N LEU A 409 18.92 -11.09 2.82
CA LEU A 409 17.92 -11.97 2.23
C LEU A 409 17.62 -13.16 3.14
N HIS A 410 18.63 -13.73 3.79
CA HIS A 410 18.46 -14.79 4.78
C HIS A 410 17.65 -14.31 5.99
N ASN A 411 17.98 -13.13 6.52
CA ASN A 411 17.27 -12.52 7.64
C ASN A 411 15.82 -12.19 7.28
N ALA A 412 15.56 -11.69 6.07
CA ALA A 412 14.21 -11.40 5.59
C ALA A 412 13.35 -12.67 5.51
N ILE A 413 13.92 -13.78 5.01
CA ILE A 413 13.25 -15.08 4.95
C ILE A 413 12.94 -15.57 6.37
N SER A 414 13.91 -15.50 7.28
CA SER A 414 13.74 -15.92 8.69
C SER A 414 12.64 -15.11 9.40
N ASN A 415 12.67 -13.78 9.27
CA ASN A 415 11.67 -12.90 9.86
C ASN A 415 10.26 -13.16 9.32
N THR A 416 10.12 -13.37 8.00
CA THR A 416 8.80 -13.64 7.40
C THR A 416 8.31 -15.05 7.75
N ALA A 417 9.20 -16.05 7.83
CA ALA A 417 8.85 -17.38 8.30
C ALA A 417 8.35 -17.35 9.76
N MET A 418 9.01 -16.59 10.64
CA MET A 418 8.55 -16.40 12.00
C MET A 418 7.20 -15.66 12.06
N ALA A 419 6.95 -14.69 11.17
CA ALA A 419 5.62 -14.05 11.07
C ALA A 419 4.53 -15.05 10.69
N VAL A 420 4.82 -15.96 9.74
CA VAL A 420 3.91 -17.06 9.34
C VAL A 420 3.67 -18.02 10.51
N GLU A 421 4.72 -18.42 11.25
CA GLU A 421 4.59 -19.33 12.40
C GLU A 421 3.78 -18.74 13.57
N LEU A 422 3.86 -17.43 13.78
CA LEU A 422 3.11 -16.72 14.83
C LEU A 422 1.66 -16.41 14.42
N THR A 423 1.29 -16.66 13.16
CA THR A 423 -0.02 -16.31 12.60
C THR A 423 -0.83 -17.57 12.35
N ASN A 424 -2.10 -17.58 12.76
CA ASN A 424 -3.02 -18.68 12.48
C ASN A 424 -3.50 -18.62 11.01
N ASP A 425 -3.76 -19.77 10.38
CA ASP A 425 -4.30 -19.90 9.03
C ASP A 425 -5.59 -19.11 8.78
N ALA A 426 -6.42 -18.93 9.83
CA ALA A 426 -7.64 -18.13 9.76
C ALA A 426 -7.40 -16.60 9.79
N HIS A 427 -6.16 -16.15 9.95
CA HIS A 427 -5.83 -14.73 10.04
C HIS A 427 -5.90 -14.05 8.66
N PRO A 428 -6.55 -12.87 8.53
CA PRO A 428 -6.71 -12.21 7.24
C PRO A 428 -5.41 -11.87 6.50
N GLU A 429 -4.31 -11.63 7.24
CA GLU A 429 -3.00 -11.30 6.63
C GLU A 429 -2.14 -12.53 6.31
N MET A 430 -2.55 -13.75 6.68
CA MET A 430 -1.76 -14.97 6.44
C MET A 430 -1.39 -15.18 4.96
N PRO A 431 -2.32 -15.02 3.98
CA PRO A 431 -1.97 -15.13 2.56
C PRO A 431 -0.90 -14.11 2.11
N THR A 432 -0.91 -12.90 2.69
CA THR A 432 0.08 -11.86 2.40
C THR A 432 1.47 -12.26 2.90
N TYR A 433 1.57 -12.82 4.11
CA TYR A 433 2.85 -13.28 4.66
C TYR A 433 3.42 -14.47 3.86
N LEU A 434 2.57 -15.43 3.49
CA LEU A 434 2.94 -16.56 2.64
C LEU A 434 3.43 -16.12 1.26
N SER A 435 2.69 -15.22 0.60
CA SER A 435 3.09 -14.67 -0.69
C SER A 435 4.41 -13.90 -0.60
N PHE A 436 4.64 -13.15 0.49
CA PHE A 436 5.89 -12.41 0.66
C PHE A 436 7.08 -13.34 0.95
N LEU A 437 6.87 -14.41 1.72
CA LEU A 437 7.87 -15.44 1.96
C LEU A 437 8.26 -16.15 0.65
N ALA A 438 7.28 -16.48 -0.20
CA ALA A 438 7.51 -17.05 -1.51
C ALA A 438 8.37 -16.13 -2.40
N ASP A 439 8.07 -14.83 -2.41
CA ASP A 439 8.80 -13.80 -3.15
C ASP A 439 10.29 -13.70 -2.72
N LEU A 440 10.57 -13.88 -1.41
CA LEU A 440 11.94 -13.87 -0.87
C LEU A 440 12.70 -15.16 -1.20
N GLN A 441 12.03 -16.30 -1.09
CA GLN A 441 12.59 -17.60 -1.46
C GLN A 441 12.91 -17.66 -2.96
N GLN A 442 12.04 -17.11 -3.81
CA GLN A 442 12.32 -16.94 -5.25
C GLN A 442 13.59 -16.12 -5.47
N ALA A 443 13.73 -14.97 -4.81
CA ALA A 443 14.91 -14.12 -4.95
C ALA A 443 16.20 -14.86 -4.51
N ARG A 444 16.12 -15.74 -3.52
CA ARG A 444 17.27 -16.56 -3.08
C ARG A 444 17.58 -17.66 -4.08
N PHE A 445 16.56 -18.31 -4.63
CA PHE A 445 16.69 -19.26 -5.73
C PHE A 445 17.34 -18.61 -6.96
N GLU A 446 16.94 -17.40 -7.37
CA GLU A 446 17.53 -16.69 -8.50
C GLU A 446 19.02 -16.39 -8.31
N ARG A 447 19.48 -16.23 -7.07
CA ARG A 447 20.89 -16.01 -6.74
C ARG A 447 21.71 -17.28 -6.61
N LEU A 448 21.19 -18.28 -5.89
CA LEU A 448 21.95 -19.46 -5.49
C LEU A 448 21.64 -20.70 -6.34
N GLY A 449 20.49 -20.71 -7.01
CA GLY A 449 20.02 -21.82 -7.82
C GLY A 449 19.50 -23.03 -7.05
N ASP A 450 19.29 -22.90 -5.73
CA ASP A 450 18.79 -23.98 -4.88
C ASP A 450 17.32 -24.31 -5.15
N LEU A 451 17.06 -25.49 -5.71
CA LEU A 451 15.70 -25.93 -6.05
C LEU A 451 14.79 -26.05 -4.82
N SER A 452 15.34 -26.26 -3.62
CA SER A 452 14.55 -26.30 -2.38
C SER A 452 13.80 -24.99 -2.15
N ASP A 453 14.46 -23.86 -2.42
CA ASP A 453 13.84 -22.53 -2.31
C ASP A 453 12.69 -22.36 -3.28
N LEU A 454 12.84 -22.84 -4.51
CA LEU A 454 11.78 -22.78 -5.52
C LEU A 454 10.57 -23.63 -5.11
N TYR A 455 10.80 -24.83 -4.58
CA TYR A 455 9.72 -25.69 -4.08
C TYR A 455 8.98 -25.11 -2.88
N ASN A 456 9.72 -24.54 -1.93
CA ASN A 456 9.13 -23.88 -0.76
C ASN A 456 8.33 -22.64 -1.18
N ALA A 457 8.87 -21.83 -2.11
CA ALA A 457 8.18 -20.67 -2.64
C ALA A 457 6.86 -21.05 -3.32
N MET A 458 6.87 -22.08 -4.16
CA MET A 458 5.67 -22.59 -4.83
C MET A 458 4.63 -23.10 -3.83
N SER A 459 5.07 -23.80 -2.78
CA SER A 459 4.17 -24.32 -1.74
C SER A 459 3.50 -23.18 -0.97
N ASN A 460 4.26 -22.17 -0.58
CA ASN A 460 3.73 -20.97 0.11
C ASN A 460 2.78 -20.17 -0.78
N ALA A 461 3.14 -19.93 -2.04
CA ALA A 461 2.28 -19.22 -3.00
C ALA A 461 0.99 -19.99 -3.30
N ALA A 462 1.06 -21.33 -3.42
CA ALA A 462 -0.13 -22.16 -3.59
C ALA A 462 -1.05 -22.09 -2.36
N LEU A 463 -0.49 -22.13 -1.15
CA LEU A 463 -1.26 -22.00 0.08
C LEU A 463 -1.91 -20.61 0.20
N ALA A 464 -1.21 -19.54 -0.19
CA ALA A 464 -1.80 -18.20 -0.24
C ALA A 464 -3.01 -18.13 -1.17
N VAL A 465 -2.94 -18.79 -2.34
CA VAL A 465 -4.08 -18.90 -3.27
C VAL A 465 -5.21 -19.74 -2.68
N GLU A 466 -4.91 -20.82 -1.97
CA GLU A 466 -5.92 -21.70 -1.36
C GLU A 466 -6.69 -21.03 -0.22
N LEU A 467 -6.00 -20.23 0.61
CA LEU A 467 -6.60 -19.50 1.73
C LEU A 467 -7.38 -18.24 1.29
N THR A 468 -7.31 -17.87 0.01
CA THR A 468 -7.90 -16.64 -0.52
C THR A 468 -9.11 -16.95 -1.40
N ASN A 469 -10.21 -16.22 -1.21
CA ASN A 469 -11.38 -16.35 -2.08
C ASN A 469 -11.20 -15.58 -3.41
N ASP A 470 -11.93 -15.98 -4.45
CA ASP A 470 -11.83 -15.36 -5.79
C ASP A 470 -12.26 -13.87 -5.82
N GLU A 471 -13.04 -13.42 -4.83
CA GLU A 471 -13.48 -12.02 -4.70
C GLU A 471 -12.46 -11.14 -3.96
N HIS A 472 -11.39 -11.71 -3.41
CA HIS A 472 -10.40 -10.97 -2.65
C HIS A 472 -9.59 -10.04 -3.56
N PRO A 473 -9.40 -8.76 -3.20
CA PRO A 473 -8.67 -7.79 -4.03
C PRO A 473 -7.25 -8.24 -4.42
N GLU A 474 -6.56 -8.97 -3.54
CA GLU A 474 -5.20 -9.46 -3.79
C GLU A 474 -5.10 -10.85 -4.45
N MET A 475 -6.23 -11.52 -4.72
CA MET A 475 -6.22 -12.83 -5.39
C MET A 475 -5.46 -12.81 -6.74
N PRO A 476 -5.61 -11.78 -7.60
CA PRO A 476 -4.80 -11.66 -8.81
C PRO A 476 -3.29 -11.59 -8.55
N THR A 477 -2.87 -10.96 -7.44
CA THR A 477 -1.46 -10.88 -7.04
C THR A 477 -0.92 -12.27 -6.72
N TYR A 478 -1.60 -13.04 -5.89
CA TYR A 478 -1.16 -14.38 -5.49
C TYR A 478 -1.11 -15.36 -6.68
N LEU A 479 -2.12 -15.32 -7.56
CA LEU A 479 -2.14 -16.10 -8.79
C LEU A 479 -0.97 -15.76 -9.72
N SER A 480 -0.64 -14.47 -9.84
CA SER A 480 0.47 -14.01 -10.67
C SER A 480 1.83 -14.44 -10.08
N SER A 481 2.02 -14.36 -8.77
CA SER A 481 3.24 -14.83 -8.10
C SER A 481 3.42 -16.34 -8.26
N LEU A 482 2.36 -17.13 -8.09
CA LEU A 482 2.40 -18.57 -8.33
C LEU A 482 2.73 -18.89 -9.81
N ALA A 483 2.15 -18.16 -10.75
CA ALA A 483 2.45 -18.32 -12.17
C ALA A 483 3.92 -18.05 -12.51
N ASP A 484 4.53 -17.03 -11.90
CA ASP A 484 5.94 -16.69 -12.13
C ASP A 484 6.88 -17.79 -11.61
N LEU A 485 6.59 -18.34 -10.43
CA LEU A 485 7.32 -19.48 -9.86
C LEU A 485 7.21 -20.74 -10.72
N GLN A 486 6.02 -21.02 -11.25
CA GLN A 486 5.79 -22.14 -12.16
C GLN A 486 6.57 -21.97 -13.46
N ARG A 487 6.62 -20.76 -14.04
CA ARG A 487 7.48 -20.47 -15.20
C ARG A 487 8.96 -20.68 -14.86
N ALA A 488 9.42 -20.18 -13.70
CA ALA A 488 10.81 -20.35 -13.27
C ALA A 488 11.19 -21.83 -13.11
N ARG A 489 10.29 -22.67 -12.60
CA ARG A 489 10.49 -24.12 -12.51
C ARG A 489 10.56 -24.79 -13.87
N PHE A 490 9.67 -24.40 -14.79
CA PHE A 490 9.75 -24.85 -16.18
C PHE A 490 11.10 -24.51 -16.82
N GLU A 491 11.60 -23.28 -16.65
CA GLU A 491 12.88 -22.85 -17.23
C GLU A 491 14.07 -23.67 -16.71
N ARG A 492 13.97 -24.29 -15.53
CA ARG A 492 15.01 -25.16 -14.97
C ARG A 492 14.84 -26.63 -15.32
N LEU A 493 13.62 -27.15 -15.29
CA LEU A 493 13.35 -28.59 -15.37
C LEU A 493 12.76 -29.03 -16.72
N GLY A 494 12.21 -28.10 -17.49
CA GLY A 494 11.58 -28.35 -18.79
C GLY A 494 10.20 -29.00 -18.72
N ASP A 495 9.55 -29.03 -17.55
CA ASP A 495 8.21 -29.62 -17.41
C ASP A 495 7.12 -28.69 -17.97
N LEU A 496 6.65 -29.01 -19.18
CA LEU A 496 5.63 -28.23 -19.88
C LEU A 496 4.32 -28.07 -19.09
N LEU A 497 4.03 -28.96 -18.13
CA LEU A 497 2.85 -28.84 -17.27
C LEU A 497 2.94 -27.59 -16.38
N ASP A 498 4.12 -27.30 -15.83
CA ASP A 498 4.34 -26.10 -15.00
C ASP A 498 4.05 -24.84 -15.83
N LEU A 499 4.52 -24.78 -17.08
CA LEU A 499 4.27 -23.64 -17.96
C LEU A 499 2.79 -23.50 -18.35
N GLN A 500 2.09 -24.62 -18.55
CA GLN A 500 0.64 -24.60 -18.80
C GLN A 500 -0.14 -24.08 -17.59
N GLN A 501 0.26 -24.48 -16.37
CA GLN A 501 -0.34 -23.96 -15.14
C GLN A 501 -0.03 -22.47 -14.94
N ALA A 502 1.18 -22.03 -15.25
CA ALA A 502 1.58 -20.62 -15.20
C ALA A 502 0.69 -19.75 -16.11
N ILE A 503 0.44 -20.19 -17.35
CA ILE A 503 -0.45 -19.50 -18.29
C ILE A 503 -1.89 -19.48 -17.75
N SER A 504 -2.39 -20.61 -17.23
CA SER A 504 -3.73 -20.69 -16.65
C SER A 504 -3.92 -19.73 -15.47
N ASN A 505 -2.97 -19.68 -14.53
CA ASN A 505 -3.02 -18.81 -13.36
C ASN A 505 -2.88 -17.33 -13.75
N GLY A 506 -1.97 -17.00 -14.66
CA GLY A 506 -1.84 -15.64 -15.21
C GLY A 506 -3.12 -15.17 -15.92
N ALA A 507 -3.76 -16.04 -16.71
CA ALA A 507 -5.03 -15.74 -17.37
C ALA A 507 -6.16 -15.49 -16.37
N LYS A 508 -6.22 -16.27 -15.27
CA LYS A 508 -7.18 -16.02 -14.18
C LYS A 508 -6.93 -14.67 -13.50
N ALA A 509 -5.68 -14.32 -13.18
CA ALA A 509 -5.34 -13.02 -12.58
C ALA A 509 -5.77 -11.84 -13.47
N VAL A 510 -5.53 -11.93 -14.78
CA VAL A 510 -5.97 -10.91 -15.76
C VAL A 510 -7.49 -10.84 -15.90
N LYS A 511 -8.20 -11.98 -15.75
CA LYS A 511 -9.66 -12.05 -15.83
C LYS A 511 -10.35 -11.45 -14.61
N ILE A 512 -9.83 -11.69 -13.41
CA ILE A 512 -10.38 -11.19 -12.14
C ILE A 512 -10.13 -9.67 -12.02
N SER A 513 -8.97 -9.20 -12.46
CA SER A 513 -8.62 -7.77 -12.41
C SER A 513 -9.33 -6.94 -13.48
N ASN A 514 -9.91 -5.80 -13.10
CA ASN A 514 -10.47 -4.83 -14.04
C ASN A 514 -9.38 -3.86 -14.57
N ASP A 515 -9.66 -3.11 -15.64
CA ASP A 515 -8.67 -2.20 -16.27
C ASP A 515 -8.25 -1.01 -15.41
N LYS A 516 -8.98 -0.74 -14.31
CA LYS A 516 -8.60 0.30 -13.33
C LYS A 516 -7.73 -0.25 -12.21
N HIS A 517 -7.49 -1.56 -12.16
CA HIS A 517 -6.68 -2.19 -11.14
C HIS A 517 -5.20 -1.84 -11.34
N THR A 518 -4.58 -1.21 -10.35
CA THR A 518 -3.21 -0.67 -10.41
C THR A 518 -2.17 -1.68 -10.93
N ASN A 519 -2.29 -2.95 -10.52
CA ASN A 519 -1.33 -4.00 -10.90
C ASN A 519 -1.72 -4.80 -12.16
N LYS A 520 -2.84 -4.49 -12.83
CA LYS A 520 -3.25 -5.24 -14.04
C LYS A 520 -2.21 -5.22 -15.18
N PRO A 521 -1.52 -4.10 -15.46
CA PRO A 521 -0.44 -4.09 -16.45
C PRO A 521 0.66 -5.12 -16.14
N LEU A 522 0.95 -5.33 -14.86
CA LEU A 522 1.95 -6.30 -14.42
C LEU A 522 1.49 -7.74 -14.65
N TYR A 523 0.22 -8.07 -14.39
CA TYR A 523 -0.34 -9.40 -14.66
C TYR A 523 -0.35 -9.72 -16.16
N LEU A 524 -0.71 -8.73 -16.99
CA LEU A 524 -0.64 -8.85 -18.45
C LEU A 524 0.79 -9.08 -18.94
N PHE A 525 1.76 -8.35 -18.38
CA PHE A 525 3.17 -8.54 -18.68
C PHE A 525 3.68 -9.95 -18.34
N TYR A 526 3.32 -10.49 -17.17
CA TYR A 526 3.71 -11.85 -16.77
C TYR A 526 3.03 -12.91 -17.63
N LEU A 527 1.74 -12.77 -17.93
CA LEU A 527 1.05 -13.67 -18.84
C LEU A 527 1.68 -13.67 -20.24
N GLY A 528 1.99 -12.48 -20.78
CA GLY A 528 2.69 -12.37 -22.06
C GLY A 528 4.10 -12.96 -22.03
N SER A 529 4.80 -12.85 -20.90
CA SER A 529 6.11 -13.50 -20.72
C SER A 529 6.00 -15.03 -20.70
N ASN A 530 4.98 -15.59 -20.05
CA ASN A 530 4.71 -17.04 -20.04
C ASN A 530 4.42 -17.56 -21.46
N HIS A 531 3.60 -16.84 -22.23
CA HIS A 531 3.35 -17.17 -23.63
C HIS A 531 4.62 -17.09 -24.49
N ASN A 532 5.43 -16.05 -24.33
CA ASN A 532 6.70 -15.94 -25.04
C ASN A 532 7.67 -17.08 -24.70
N THR A 533 7.75 -17.49 -23.43
CA THR A 533 8.53 -18.66 -23.01
C THR A 533 8.00 -19.94 -23.68
N ARG A 534 6.68 -20.14 -23.75
CA ARG A 534 6.12 -21.31 -24.45
C ARG A 534 6.42 -21.29 -25.94
N PHE A 535 6.35 -20.12 -26.57
CA PHE A 535 6.76 -19.94 -27.97
C PHE A 535 8.22 -20.35 -28.17
N THR A 536 9.16 -19.91 -27.34
CA THR A 536 10.58 -20.23 -27.52
C THR A 536 10.90 -21.72 -27.46
N HIS A 537 10.08 -22.51 -26.75
CA HIS A 537 10.29 -23.95 -26.60
C HIS A 537 9.45 -24.81 -27.56
N CYS A 538 8.23 -24.39 -27.89
CA CYS A 538 7.29 -25.16 -28.70
C CYS A 538 7.14 -24.64 -30.14
N ASP A 539 7.72 -23.48 -30.46
CA ASP A 539 7.64 -22.79 -31.76
C ASP A 539 6.20 -22.54 -32.25
N ASN A 540 5.27 -22.35 -31.31
CA ASN A 540 3.86 -22.09 -31.58
C ASN A 540 3.59 -20.60 -31.80
N LEU A 541 3.40 -20.18 -33.06
CA LEU A 541 3.21 -18.77 -33.42
C LEU A 541 2.03 -18.10 -32.67
N PHE A 542 0.96 -18.84 -32.35
CA PHE A 542 -0.16 -18.33 -31.59
C PHE A 542 0.26 -17.79 -30.22
N ASP A 543 1.22 -18.44 -29.56
CA ASP A 543 1.76 -17.96 -28.28
C ASP A 543 2.55 -16.67 -28.43
N LEU A 544 3.24 -16.47 -29.55
CA LEU A 544 3.93 -15.21 -29.81
C LEU A 544 2.95 -14.06 -30.03
N GLU A 545 1.81 -14.33 -30.69
CA GLU A 545 0.74 -13.36 -30.89
C GLU A 545 0.07 -12.98 -29.55
N GLU A 546 -0.26 -13.96 -28.71
CA GLU A 546 -0.79 -13.74 -27.36
C GLU A 546 0.21 -12.96 -26.49
N ALA A 547 1.51 -13.25 -26.59
CA ALA A 547 2.54 -12.49 -25.89
C ALA A 547 2.53 -11.01 -26.29
N ILE A 548 2.51 -10.73 -27.60
CA ILE A 548 2.48 -9.35 -28.13
C ILE A 548 1.21 -8.64 -27.70
N GLU A 549 0.05 -9.29 -27.77
CA GLU A 549 -1.23 -8.69 -27.38
C GLU A 549 -1.26 -8.32 -25.89
N ASN A 550 -0.91 -9.25 -25.01
CA ASN A 550 -0.94 -9.01 -23.57
C ASN A 550 0.06 -7.91 -23.16
N ILE A 551 1.28 -7.92 -23.69
CA ILE A 551 2.27 -6.88 -23.37
C ILE A 551 1.88 -5.52 -23.98
N ALA A 552 1.31 -5.49 -25.18
CA ALA A 552 0.78 -4.25 -25.77
C ALA A 552 -0.34 -3.65 -24.92
N ARG A 553 -1.24 -4.48 -24.37
CA ARG A 553 -2.26 -4.02 -23.42
C ARG A 553 -1.66 -3.48 -22.13
N ALA A 554 -0.59 -4.09 -21.61
CA ALA A 554 0.13 -3.55 -20.45
C ALA A 554 0.67 -2.14 -20.73
N VAL A 555 1.29 -1.92 -21.90
CA VAL A 555 1.77 -0.60 -22.34
C VAL A 555 0.63 0.41 -22.50
N MET A 556 -0.56 -0.02 -22.97
CA MET A 556 -1.71 0.88 -23.13
C MET A 556 -2.33 1.31 -21.80
N LEU A 557 -2.20 0.50 -20.75
CA LEU A 557 -2.76 0.77 -19.42
C LEU A 557 -1.80 1.58 -18.53
N THR A 558 -0.56 1.81 -18.94
CA THR A 558 0.41 2.63 -18.20
C THR A 558 0.73 3.94 -18.91
N ASP A 559 1.09 4.96 -18.13
CA ASP A 559 1.58 6.23 -18.64
C ASP A 559 3.12 6.27 -18.65
N ASP A 560 3.67 7.37 -19.17
CA ASP A 560 5.12 7.57 -19.24
C ASP A 560 5.78 7.81 -17.86
N LYS A 561 5.00 8.02 -16.79
CA LYS A 561 5.48 8.20 -15.41
C LYS A 561 5.55 6.88 -14.65
N ASP A 562 4.86 5.85 -15.10
CA ASP A 562 4.92 4.52 -14.49
C ASP A 562 6.36 3.96 -14.58
N PRO A 563 6.97 3.59 -13.44
CA PRO A 563 8.33 3.05 -13.39
C PRO A 563 8.57 1.80 -14.26
N ASN A 564 7.52 1.01 -14.54
CA ASN A 564 7.55 -0.25 -15.28
C ASN A 564 7.28 -0.09 -16.78
N THR A 565 6.74 1.04 -17.25
CA THR A 565 6.49 1.28 -18.68
C THR A 565 7.69 0.96 -19.57
N PRO A 566 8.94 1.33 -19.22
CA PRO A 566 10.12 0.99 -20.04
C PRO A 566 10.39 -0.52 -20.14
N ILE A 567 10.07 -1.29 -19.10
CA ILE A 567 10.20 -2.75 -19.09
C ILE A 567 9.19 -3.36 -20.08
N TYR A 568 7.94 -2.90 -20.04
CA TYR A 568 6.88 -3.38 -20.93
C TYR A 568 7.19 -3.07 -22.38
N LEU A 569 7.61 -1.83 -22.68
CA LEU A 569 8.04 -1.42 -24.02
C LEU A 569 9.21 -2.25 -24.54
N SER A 570 10.23 -2.48 -23.71
CA SER A 570 11.37 -3.31 -24.09
C SER A 570 10.95 -4.75 -24.40
N LYS A 571 10.09 -5.35 -23.58
CA LYS A 571 9.62 -6.73 -23.78
C LYS A 571 8.72 -6.85 -25.01
N LEU A 572 7.87 -5.85 -25.27
CA LEU A 572 7.07 -5.77 -26.49
C LEU A 572 7.96 -5.72 -27.74
N GLY A 573 9.01 -4.90 -27.70
CA GLY A 573 9.98 -4.81 -28.79
C GLY A 573 10.73 -6.13 -29.02
N ASP A 574 11.12 -6.85 -27.97
CA ASP A 574 11.75 -8.18 -28.09
C ASP A 574 10.82 -9.19 -28.78
N ALA A 575 9.54 -9.22 -28.39
CA ALA A 575 8.54 -10.12 -28.97
C ALA A 575 8.27 -9.77 -30.45
N GLN A 576 8.17 -8.48 -30.78
CA GLN A 576 8.03 -8.00 -32.17
C GLN A 576 9.26 -8.33 -33.02
N GLN A 577 10.48 -8.14 -32.50
CA GLN A 577 11.71 -8.53 -33.20
C GLN A 577 11.76 -10.05 -33.43
N THR A 578 11.27 -10.83 -32.48
CA THR A 578 11.16 -12.29 -32.61
C THR A 578 10.14 -12.68 -33.70
N ARG A 579 8.98 -12.00 -33.76
CA ARG A 579 7.97 -12.23 -34.81
C ARG A 579 8.51 -11.85 -36.18
N PHE A 580 9.24 -10.74 -36.28
CA PHE A 580 9.97 -10.37 -37.50
C PHE A 580 10.92 -11.47 -37.95
N LYS A 581 11.76 -12.03 -37.06
CA LYS A 581 12.69 -13.11 -37.43
C LYS A 581 11.99 -14.36 -37.98
N ARG A 582 10.74 -14.60 -37.58
CA ARG A 582 9.94 -15.75 -38.02
C ARG A 582 9.17 -15.51 -39.32
N LEU A 583 8.57 -14.33 -39.46
CA LEU A 583 7.63 -14.02 -40.53
C LEU A 583 8.19 -13.07 -41.60
N GLY A 584 9.25 -12.34 -41.29
CA GLY A 584 9.86 -11.35 -42.17
C GLY A 584 9.11 -10.02 -42.28
N ASP A 585 8.12 -9.74 -41.42
CA ASP A 585 7.35 -8.49 -41.47
C ASP A 585 8.17 -7.29 -40.93
N LEU A 586 8.65 -6.46 -41.85
CA LEU A 586 9.45 -5.26 -41.53
C LEU A 586 8.69 -4.25 -40.64
N LEU A 587 7.35 -4.27 -40.61
CA LEU A 587 6.58 -3.41 -39.71
C LEU A 587 6.82 -3.77 -38.25
N ASP A 588 6.98 -5.06 -37.94
CA ASP A 588 7.30 -5.50 -36.58
C ASP A 588 8.67 -5.02 -36.13
N LEU A 589 9.64 -5.06 -37.04
CA LEU A 589 10.97 -4.55 -36.74
C LEU A 589 10.97 -3.03 -36.55
N GLY A 590 10.15 -2.30 -37.32
CA GLY A 590 9.90 -0.88 -37.12
C GLY A 590 9.34 -0.58 -35.73
N ARG A 591 8.24 -1.25 -35.36
CA ARG A 591 7.60 -1.12 -34.04
C ARG A 591 8.53 -1.52 -32.90
N ALA A 592 9.37 -2.54 -33.08
CA ALA A 592 10.34 -2.96 -32.09
C ALA A 592 11.34 -1.83 -31.78
N VAL A 593 11.88 -1.19 -32.82
CA VAL A 593 12.80 -0.05 -32.67
C VAL A 593 12.09 1.14 -32.03
N GLU A 594 10.84 1.45 -32.41
CA GLU A 594 10.06 2.53 -31.80
C GLU A 594 9.85 2.32 -30.29
N ASN A 595 9.39 1.12 -29.90
CA ASN A 595 9.15 0.78 -28.50
C ASN A 595 10.43 0.81 -27.67
N MET A 596 11.54 0.24 -28.19
CA MET A 596 12.84 0.28 -27.51
C MET A 596 13.40 1.70 -27.41
N THR A 597 13.19 2.54 -28.43
CA THR A 597 13.58 3.96 -28.40
C THR A 597 12.81 4.69 -27.30
N LYS A 598 11.50 4.48 -27.21
CA LYS A 598 10.68 5.06 -26.15
C LYS A 598 11.12 4.58 -24.76
N ALA A 599 11.46 3.29 -24.61
CA ALA A 599 11.98 2.76 -23.34
C ALA A 599 13.28 3.47 -22.89
N VAL A 600 14.21 3.71 -23.83
CA VAL A 600 15.45 4.45 -23.58
C VAL A 600 15.17 5.91 -23.21
N MET A 601 14.22 6.58 -23.87
CA MET A 601 13.86 7.98 -23.58
C MET A 601 13.23 8.19 -22.20
N LEU A 602 12.57 7.18 -21.63
CA LEU A 602 11.90 7.25 -20.34
C LEU A 602 12.82 7.01 -19.13
N LYS A 603 14.10 6.67 -19.34
CA LYS A 603 15.07 6.43 -18.27
C LYS A 603 16.24 7.41 -18.36
N ASP A 604 16.71 7.87 -17.20
CA ASP A 604 17.99 8.59 -17.07
C ASP A 604 19.15 7.59 -17.31
N ASP A 605 20.24 8.08 -17.90
CA ASP A 605 21.50 7.34 -18.08
C ASP A 605 22.07 6.79 -16.77
N ARG A 606 21.70 7.35 -15.61
CA ARG A 606 22.08 6.86 -14.27
C ARG A 606 21.31 5.62 -13.81
N HIS A 607 20.34 5.13 -14.58
CA HIS A 607 19.59 3.92 -14.23
C HIS A 607 20.47 2.67 -14.38
N SER A 608 20.48 1.78 -13.37
CA SER A 608 21.34 0.58 -13.34
C SER A 608 21.21 -0.27 -14.61
N ASP A 609 19.98 -0.42 -15.10
CA ASP A 609 19.69 -1.30 -16.23
C ASP A 609 19.73 -0.58 -17.59
N MET A 610 20.18 0.68 -17.64
CA MET A 610 20.20 1.47 -18.88
C MET A 610 21.01 0.79 -19.99
N HIS A 611 22.10 0.13 -19.62
CA HIS A 611 22.92 -0.64 -20.56
C HIS A 611 22.13 -1.75 -21.29
N ILE A 612 21.11 -2.34 -20.65
CA ILE A 612 20.27 -3.38 -21.26
C ILE A 612 19.38 -2.78 -22.35
N TYR A 613 18.72 -1.65 -22.06
CA TYR A 613 17.83 -0.98 -23.02
C TYR A 613 18.59 -0.48 -24.24
N LEU A 614 19.75 0.15 -24.02
CA LEU A 614 20.64 0.61 -25.08
C LEU A 614 21.12 -0.54 -25.97
N TRP A 615 21.54 -1.65 -25.37
CA TRP A 615 21.95 -2.83 -26.15
C TRP A 615 20.80 -3.41 -26.99
N LYS A 616 19.61 -3.55 -26.40
CA LYS A 616 18.43 -4.06 -27.12
C LYS A 616 18.07 -3.18 -28.32
N LEU A 617 18.03 -1.85 -28.10
CA LEU A 617 17.79 -0.88 -29.16
C LEU A 617 18.83 -0.98 -30.27
N GLY A 618 20.13 -1.00 -29.92
CA GLY A 618 21.21 -1.11 -30.90
C GLY A 618 21.15 -2.42 -31.69
N ASN A 619 20.80 -3.54 -31.05
CA ASN A 619 20.61 -4.83 -31.73
C ASN A 619 19.42 -4.80 -32.70
N ALA A 620 18.31 -4.18 -32.33
CA ALA A 620 17.15 -4.01 -33.22
C ALA A 620 17.47 -3.10 -34.42
N GLN A 621 18.19 -2.00 -34.19
CA GLN A 621 18.65 -1.08 -35.23
C GLN A 621 19.63 -1.76 -36.21
N GLN A 622 20.63 -2.50 -35.71
CA GLN A 622 21.54 -3.27 -36.56
C GLN A 622 20.79 -4.33 -37.38
N THR A 623 19.79 -4.98 -36.78
CA THR A 623 18.91 -5.91 -37.51
C THR A 623 18.17 -5.16 -38.61
N ARG A 624 17.57 -3.99 -38.33
CA ARG A 624 16.86 -3.19 -39.32
C ARG A 624 17.75 -2.70 -40.45
N PHE A 625 18.99 -2.31 -40.15
CA PHE A 625 20.00 -2.01 -41.17
C PHE A 625 20.19 -3.18 -42.14
N THR A 626 20.31 -4.41 -41.62
CA THR A 626 20.58 -5.59 -42.45
C THR A 626 19.51 -5.82 -43.53
N TYR A 627 18.27 -5.39 -43.31
CA TYR A 627 17.16 -5.55 -44.25
C TYR A 627 16.75 -4.29 -45.01
N SER A 628 17.06 -3.10 -44.49
CA SER A 628 16.71 -1.82 -45.12
C SER A 628 17.89 -1.11 -45.79
N ASP A 629 19.12 -1.53 -45.48
CA ASP A 629 20.37 -0.89 -45.88
C ASP A 629 20.50 0.59 -45.44
N ASN A 630 19.74 0.99 -44.41
CA ASN A 630 19.74 2.35 -43.87
C ASN A 630 20.95 2.61 -42.96
N LEU A 631 21.98 3.26 -43.49
CA LEU A 631 23.22 3.53 -42.76
C LEU A 631 23.01 4.26 -41.42
N PHE A 632 21.99 5.10 -41.30
CA PHE A 632 21.66 5.80 -40.05
C PHE A 632 21.34 4.82 -38.91
N ASP A 633 20.69 3.70 -39.21
CA ASP A 633 20.40 2.67 -38.20
C ASP A 633 21.67 1.96 -37.74
N LEU A 634 22.64 1.76 -38.63
CA LEU A 634 23.92 1.15 -38.28
C LEU A 634 24.75 2.07 -37.38
N GLU A 635 24.78 3.37 -37.70
CA GLU A 635 25.47 4.38 -36.90
C GLU A 635 24.84 4.52 -35.50
N ALA A 636 23.50 4.62 -35.44
CA ALA A 636 22.78 4.66 -34.17
C ALA A 636 22.97 3.37 -33.35
N ALA A 637 23.05 2.20 -34.00
CA ALA A 637 23.34 0.95 -33.33
C ALA A 637 24.73 0.94 -32.67
N ILE A 638 25.75 1.40 -33.40
CA ILE A 638 27.13 1.50 -32.89
C ILE A 638 27.17 2.45 -31.69
N GLU A 639 26.53 3.62 -31.78
CA GLU A 639 26.48 4.60 -30.68
C GLU A 639 25.80 4.01 -29.43
N ASN A 640 24.62 3.40 -29.58
CA ASN A 640 23.88 2.83 -28.45
C ASN A 640 24.63 1.66 -27.80
N ILE A 641 25.25 0.76 -28.58
CA ILE A 641 26.03 -0.36 -28.04
C ILE A 641 27.30 0.17 -27.35
N ALA A 642 27.98 1.17 -27.90
CA ALA A 642 29.14 1.79 -27.27
C ALA A 642 28.77 2.43 -25.92
N ARG A 643 27.64 3.15 -25.84
CA ARG A 643 27.11 3.68 -24.58
C ARG A 643 26.79 2.57 -23.57
N ALA A 644 26.19 1.46 -24.02
CA ALA A 644 25.94 0.30 -23.15
C ALA A 644 27.24 -0.27 -22.55
N ILE A 645 28.31 -0.35 -23.33
CA ILE A 645 29.64 -0.81 -22.87
C ILE A 645 30.24 0.15 -21.84
N MET A 646 30.08 1.47 -22.03
CA MET A 646 30.58 2.48 -21.08
C MET A 646 29.87 2.41 -19.73
N LEU A 647 28.59 2.06 -19.71
CA LEU A 647 27.78 1.91 -18.49
C LEU A 647 27.96 0.55 -17.79
N THR A 648 28.77 -0.34 -18.35
CA THR A 648 28.92 -1.72 -17.87
C THR A 648 30.35 -1.95 -17.36
N ASP A 649 30.52 -2.42 -16.13
CA ASP A 649 31.84 -2.76 -15.58
C ASP A 649 32.45 -4.01 -16.25
N ASP A 650 33.78 -4.12 -16.27
CA ASP A 650 34.49 -5.23 -16.93
C ASP A 650 34.14 -6.60 -16.33
N GLY A 651 33.74 -6.68 -15.05
CA GLY A 651 33.26 -7.90 -14.40
C GLY A 651 31.81 -8.29 -14.71
N HIS A 652 31.04 -7.44 -15.41
CA HIS A 652 29.61 -7.68 -15.59
C HIS A 652 29.31 -8.74 -16.67
N PRO A 653 28.33 -9.64 -16.45
CA PRO A 653 28.06 -10.78 -17.32
C PRO A 653 27.57 -10.46 -18.74
N ASN A 654 27.26 -9.20 -19.06
CA ASN A 654 26.83 -8.84 -20.41
C ASN A 654 27.88 -8.08 -21.22
N LYS A 655 28.99 -7.61 -20.61
CA LYS A 655 29.93 -6.71 -21.30
C LYS A 655 30.55 -7.35 -22.55
N ARG A 656 30.99 -8.61 -22.44
CA ARG A 656 31.50 -9.41 -23.56
C ARG A 656 30.50 -9.56 -24.72
N ILE A 657 29.20 -9.68 -24.42
CA ILE A 657 28.15 -9.78 -25.44
C ILE A 657 28.04 -8.44 -26.18
N TYR A 658 28.09 -7.33 -25.45
CA TYR A 658 28.01 -5.99 -26.03
C TYR A 658 29.24 -5.68 -26.90
N LEU A 659 30.44 -6.02 -26.42
CA LEU A 659 31.69 -5.86 -27.15
C LEU A 659 31.71 -6.67 -28.46
N SER A 660 31.30 -7.94 -28.42
CA SER A 660 31.18 -8.75 -29.63
C SER A 660 30.20 -8.13 -30.63
N LYS A 661 29.06 -7.61 -30.13
CA LYS A 661 28.03 -7.03 -30.99
C LYS A 661 28.44 -5.68 -31.59
N LEU A 662 29.23 -4.89 -30.86
CA LEU A 662 29.85 -3.67 -31.37
C LEU A 662 30.86 -3.99 -32.48
N GLY A 663 31.71 -4.99 -32.27
CA GLY A 663 32.66 -5.44 -33.27
C GLY A 663 31.99 -5.93 -34.55
N ASP A 664 30.89 -6.69 -34.45
CA ASP A 664 30.07 -7.07 -35.61
C ASP A 664 29.57 -5.83 -36.37
N ALA A 665 29.04 -4.83 -35.67
CA ALA A 665 28.48 -3.63 -36.27
C ALA A 665 29.55 -2.76 -36.95
N GLN A 666 30.70 -2.58 -36.32
CA GLN A 666 31.84 -1.87 -36.90
C GLN A 666 32.40 -2.61 -38.13
N GLN A 667 32.50 -3.95 -38.09
CA GLN A 667 32.95 -4.71 -39.25
C GLN A 667 31.97 -4.58 -40.43
N ILE A 668 30.66 -4.55 -40.18
CA ILE A 668 29.65 -4.28 -41.20
C ILE A 668 29.85 -2.86 -41.76
N ARG A 669 30.07 -1.85 -40.92
CA ARG A 669 30.33 -0.47 -41.36
C ARG A 669 31.60 -0.36 -42.19
N PHE A 670 32.67 -1.05 -41.81
CA PHE A 670 33.89 -1.18 -42.62
C PHE A 670 33.60 -1.78 -43.99
N LYS A 671 32.86 -2.88 -44.08
CA LYS A 671 32.53 -3.52 -45.36
C LYS A 671 31.73 -2.58 -46.29
N ARG A 672 31.03 -1.58 -45.75
CA ARG A 672 30.26 -0.59 -46.50
C ARG A 672 31.05 0.68 -46.86
N LEU A 673 31.81 1.23 -45.92
CA LEU A 673 32.46 2.54 -46.05
C LEU A 673 33.97 2.45 -46.29
N GLY A 674 34.61 1.34 -45.90
CA GLY A 674 36.04 1.09 -46.05
C GLY A 674 36.94 1.78 -45.02
N ASP A 675 36.39 2.31 -43.92
CA ASP A 675 37.16 2.99 -42.87
C ASP A 675 37.97 1.98 -42.04
N ALA A 676 39.29 2.00 -42.19
CA ALA A 676 40.20 1.09 -41.49
C ALA A 676 40.05 1.14 -39.96
N LEU A 677 39.68 2.30 -39.38
CA LEU A 677 39.49 2.46 -37.95
C LEU A 677 38.36 1.58 -37.41
N ASP A 678 37.32 1.35 -38.21
CA ASP A 678 36.22 0.45 -37.82
C ASP A 678 36.70 -0.99 -37.69
N LEU A 679 37.55 -1.42 -38.61
CA LEU A 679 38.06 -2.79 -38.60
C LEU A 679 39.05 -3.02 -37.46
N GLU A 680 39.88 -2.01 -37.16
CA GLU A 680 40.78 -2.03 -36.00
C GLU A 680 40.00 -2.02 -34.67
N GLY A 681 38.97 -1.17 -34.57
CA GLY A 681 38.04 -1.12 -33.45
C GLY A 681 37.35 -2.47 -33.23
N ALA A 682 36.83 -3.08 -34.30
CA ALA A 682 36.16 -4.37 -34.22
C ALA A 682 37.07 -5.47 -33.68
N ILE A 683 38.31 -5.56 -34.20
CA ILE A 683 39.31 -6.51 -33.72
C ILE A 683 39.63 -6.26 -32.24
N GLY A 684 39.78 -4.99 -31.84
CA GLY A 684 40.04 -4.60 -30.46
C GLY A 684 38.91 -5.01 -29.50
N ASP A 685 37.67 -4.67 -29.84
CA ASP A 685 36.48 -4.94 -29.01
C ASP A 685 36.22 -6.45 -28.88
N ILE A 686 36.31 -7.21 -29.97
CA ILE A 686 36.15 -8.68 -29.93
C ILE A 686 37.30 -9.33 -29.14
N THR A 687 38.53 -8.83 -29.27
CA THR A 687 39.66 -9.31 -28.46
C THR A 687 39.42 -9.07 -26.97
N LYS A 688 38.89 -7.90 -26.60
CA LYS A 688 38.51 -7.60 -25.22
C LYS A 688 37.36 -8.50 -24.75
N ALA A 689 36.38 -8.81 -25.61
CA ALA A 689 35.30 -9.75 -25.27
C ALA A 689 35.84 -11.15 -24.94
N ILE A 690 36.82 -11.65 -25.71
CA ILE A 690 37.48 -12.93 -25.46
C ILE A 690 38.26 -12.89 -24.14
N MET A 691 38.99 -11.81 -23.84
CA MET A 691 39.74 -11.67 -22.58
C MET A 691 38.84 -11.67 -21.34
N LEU A 692 37.61 -11.14 -21.46
CA LEU A 692 36.61 -11.13 -20.39
C LEU A 692 35.77 -12.42 -20.29
N THR A 693 36.02 -13.38 -21.18
CA THR A 693 35.29 -14.65 -21.23
C THR A 693 36.12 -15.74 -20.53
N GLU A 694 35.51 -16.42 -19.56
CA GLU A 694 36.15 -17.54 -18.85
C GLU A 694 36.42 -18.73 -19.78
N ASP A 695 37.49 -19.48 -19.48
CA ASP A 695 37.85 -20.68 -20.23
C ASP A 695 36.70 -21.71 -20.17
N GLY A 696 36.30 -22.22 -21.35
CA GLY A 696 35.21 -23.19 -21.46
C GLY A 696 33.80 -22.59 -21.57
N HIS A 697 33.65 -21.26 -21.62
CA HIS A 697 32.35 -20.62 -21.81
C HIS A 697 31.71 -21.02 -23.17
N PRO A 698 30.40 -21.39 -23.22
CA PRO A 698 29.75 -21.89 -24.44
C PRO A 698 29.82 -20.97 -25.67
N ASN A 699 29.86 -19.65 -25.45
CA ASN A 699 29.96 -18.66 -26.54
C ASN A 699 31.40 -18.38 -27.01
N MET A 700 32.43 -18.92 -26.35
CA MET A 700 33.84 -18.69 -26.72
C MET A 700 34.13 -19.03 -28.19
N PRO A 701 33.65 -20.17 -28.76
CA PRO A 701 33.82 -20.47 -30.18
C PRO A 701 33.21 -19.40 -31.11
N SER A 702 32.09 -18.79 -30.72
CA SER A 702 31.45 -17.75 -31.52
C SER A 702 32.28 -16.48 -31.57
N TYR A 703 32.85 -16.05 -30.45
CA TYR A 703 33.71 -14.85 -30.41
C TYR A 703 35.01 -15.07 -31.21
N LEU A 704 35.60 -16.26 -31.11
CA LEU A 704 36.77 -16.64 -31.90
C LEU A 704 36.47 -16.68 -33.40
N TRP A 705 35.28 -17.13 -33.79
CA TRP A 705 34.83 -17.09 -35.18
C TRP A 705 34.69 -15.63 -35.68
N THR A 706 34.07 -14.75 -34.89
CA THR A 706 33.93 -13.34 -35.28
C THR A 706 35.31 -12.66 -35.41
N LEU A 707 36.22 -12.91 -34.46
CA LEU A 707 37.58 -12.38 -34.54
C LEU A 707 38.32 -12.89 -35.79
N SER A 708 38.16 -14.16 -36.11
CA SER A 708 38.72 -14.77 -37.33
C SER A 708 38.17 -14.12 -38.60
N ASP A 709 36.86 -13.82 -38.66
CA ASP A 709 36.25 -13.14 -39.81
C ASP A 709 36.77 -11.70 -39.97
N ALA A 710 36.93 -10.96 -38.86
CA ALA A 710 37.50 -9.61 -38.88
C ALA A 710 38.97 -9.61 -39.33
N GLN A 711 39.79 -10.52 -38.80
CA GLN A 711 41.19 -10.66 -39.20
C GLN A 711 41.35 -11.10 -40.66
N LYS A 712 40.50 -12.03 -41.12
CA LYS A 712 40.42 -12.38 -42.54
C LYS A 712 40.11 -11.16 -43.40
N THR A 713 39.11 -10.37 -43.00
CA THR A 713 38.71 -9.15 -43.72
C THR A 713 39.88 -8.17 -43.79
N ARG A 714 40.67 -8.04 -42.72
CA ARG A 714 41.86 -7.18 -42.67
C ARG A 714 42.97 -7.70 -43.60
N PHE A 715 43.20 -9.01 -43.61
CA PHE A 715 44.11 -9.65 -44.56
C PHE A 715 43.68 -9.40 -46.02
N GLU A 716 42.41 -9.63 -46.36
CA GLU A 716 41.89 -9.41 -47.73
C GLU A 716 42.07 -7.96 -48.18
N ARG A 717 42.05 -7.00 -47.25
CA ARG A 717 42.21 -5.57 -47.56
C ARG A 717 43.66 -5.12 -47.64
N PHE A 718 44.51 -5.53 -46.70
CA PHE A 718 45.85 -4.96 -46.51
C PHE A 718 46.99 -5.96 -46.79
N GLY A 719 46.70 -7.24 -46.93
CA GLY A 719 47.67 -8.28 -47.32
C GLY A 719 48.62 -8.75 -46.21
N ASP A 720 48.40 -8.39 -44.93
CA ASP A 720 49.26 -8.83 -43.84
C ASP A 720 49.07 -10.32 -43.51
N LEU A 721 50.04 -11.15 -43.89
CA LEU A 721 50.02 -12.60 -43.65
C LEU A 721 49.90 -12.96 -42.15
N LEU A 722 50.31 -12.08 -41.22
CA LEU A 722 50.13 -12.31 -39.80
C LEU A 722 48.64 -12.37 -39.41
N ASP A 723 47.79 -11.62 -40.10
CA ASP A 723 46.35 -11.65 -39.87
C ASP A 723 45.71 -12.93 -40.37
N LEU A 724 46.19 -13.45 -41.51
CA LEU A 724 45.77 -14.75 -42.01
C LEU A 724 46.12 -15.87 -41.03
N GLU A 725 47.35 -15.87 -40.48
CA GLU A 725 47.77 -16.86 -39.48
C GLU A 725 46.98 -16.72 -38.17
N LYS A 726 46.72 -15.50 -37.69
CA LYS A 726 45.88 -15.27 -36.51
C LYS A 726 44.44 -15.74 -36.74
N ALA A 727 43.87 -15.47 -37.92
CA ALA A 727 42.53 -15.91 -38.28
C ALA A 727 42.43 -17.44 -38.29
N ILE A 728 43.42 -18.13 -38.85
CA ILE A 728 43.52 -19.60 -38.84
C ILE A 728 43.64 -20.14 -37.42
N LYS A 729 44.48 -19.53 -36.59
CA LYS A 729 44.65 -19.93 -35.19
C LYS A 729 43.32 -19.84 -34.43
N ASN A 730 42.63 -18.71 -34.54
CA ASN A 730 41.38 -18.47 -33.82
C ASN A 730 40.25 -19.41 -34.28
N ILE A 731 40.08 -19.64 -35.58
CA ILE A 731 39.06 -20.57 -36.06
C ILE A 731 39.39 -22.04 -35.73
N SER A 732 40.68 -22.41 -35.71
CA SER A 732 41.10 -23.75 -35.29
C SER A 732 40.75 -23.99 -33.81
N GLU A 733 40.94 -22.97 -32.97
CA GLU A 733 40.55 -23.04 -31.57
C GLU A 733 39.02 -23.09 -31.39
N ALA A 734 38.26 -22.33 -32.19
CA ALA A 734 36.80 -22.42 -32.19
C ALA A 734 36.30 -23.83 -32.54
N VAL A 735 36.88 -24.46 -33.57
CA VAL A 735 36.60 -25.86 -33.94
C VAL A 735 36.94 -26.80 -32.80
N ARG A 736 38.11 -26.63 -32.15
CA ARG A 736 38.55 -27.47 -31.03
C ARG A 736 37.62 -27.41 -29.82
N LEU A 737 37.04 -26.23 -29.55
CA LEU A 737 36.15 -25.98 -28.43
C LEU A 737 34.68 -26.35 -28.70
N THR A 738 34.34 -26.70 -29.95
CA THR A 738 32.96 -26.99 -30.36
C THR A 738 32.74 -28.50 -30.42
N ASP A 739 31.63 -28.99 -29.85
CA ASP A 739 31.20 -30.39 -30.00
C ASP A 739 30.87 -30.70 -31.47
N ASP A 740 31.28 -31.86 -31.97
CA ASP A 740 31.03 -32.33 -33.34
C ASP A 740 29.54 -32.31 -33.73
N LYS A 741 28.63 -32.46 -32.75
CA LYS A 741 27.17 -32.42 -32.96
C LYS A 741 26.58 -31.00 -32.92
N HIS A 742 27.37 -29.99 -32.61
CA HIS A 742 26.89 -28.62 -32.52
C HIS A 742 26.51 -28.06 -33.91
N SER A 743 25.39 -27.34 -33.99
CA SER A 743 24.84 -26.84 -35.26
C SER A 743 25.79 -25.92 -36.04
N ASN A 744 26.69 -25.23 -35.34
CA ASN A 744 27.65 -24.30 -35.97
C ASN A 744 28.98 -24.96 -36.39
N MET A 745 29.23 -26.22 -36.04
CA MET A 745 30.48 -26.92 -36.39
C MET A 745 30.77 -26.91 -37.90
N PRO A 746 29.79 -27.15 -38.81
CA PRO A 746 30.02 -27.07 -40.25
C PRO A 746 30.46 -25.67 -40.72
N ILE A 747 29.93 -24.61 -40.09
CA ILE A 747 30.27 -23.22 -40.42
C ILE A 747 31.73 -22.94 -40.06
N TYR A 748 32.17 -23.44 -38.90
CA TYR A 748 33.55 -23.27 -38.44
C TYR A 748 34.55 -24.05 -39.29
N LEU A 749 34.23 -25.31 -39.64
CA LEU A 749 35.05 -26.13 -40.53
C LEU A 749 35.15 -25.53 -41.94
N SER A 750 34.03 -25.03 -42.49
CA SER A 750 34.04 -24.35 -43.79
C SER A 750 34.94 -23.11 -43.76
N ARG A 751 34.88 -22.32 -42.69
CA ARG A 751 35.74 -21.14 -42.52
C ARG A 751 37.22 -21.52 -42.42
N LEU A 752 37.55 -22.54 -41.63
CA LEU A 752 38.92 -23.05 -41.49
C LEU A 752 39.46 -23.55 -42.83
N GLY A 753 38.66 -24.33 -43.58
CA GLY A 753 39.03 -24.83 -44.91
C GLY A 753 39.33 -23.71 -45.90
N ASN A 754 38.46 -22.69 -45.95
CA ASN A 754 38.67 -21.52 -46.81
C ASN A 754 39.97 -20.77 -46.47
N LEU A 755 40.24 -20.54 -45.19
CA LEU A 755 41.47 -19.85 -44.76
C LEU A 755 42.73 -20.68 -45.03
N GLN A 756 42.69 -21.99 -44.83
CA GLN A 756 43.81 -22.87 -45.15
C GLN A 756 44.07 -22.93 -46.66
N GLN A 757 43.01 -22.92 -47.48
CA GLN A 757 43.16 -22.82 -48.93
C GLN A 757 43.84 -21.50 -49.33
N THR A 758 43.39 -20.37 -48.77
CA THR A 758 44.03 -19.05 -48.99
C THR A 758 45.51 -19.07 -48.59
N ARG A 759 45.85 -19.65 -47.44
CA ARG A 759 47.24 -19.80 -47.00
C ARG A 759 48.09 -20.62 -47.98
N LEU A 760 47.57 -21.71 -48.53
CA LEU A 760 48.28 -22.53 -49.51
C LEU A 760 48.53 -21.78 -50.83
N TYR A 761 47.58 -20.95 -51.28
CA TYR A 761 47.78 -20.11 -52.45
C TYR A 761 48.94 -19.13 -52.25
N HIS A 762 48.95 -18.37 -51.15
CA HIS A 762 50.02 -17.41 -50.88
C HIS A 762 51.39 -18.06 -50.61
N ALA A 763 51.42 -19.25 -49.99
CA ALA A 763 52.65 -20.00 -49.82
C ALA A 763 53.24 -20.48 -51.17
N ARG A 764 52.39 -20.87 -52.12
CA ARG A 764 52.82 -21.22 -53.48
C ARG A 764 53.33 -20.01 -54.25
N ASP A 765 52.64 -18.88 -54.16
CA ASP A 765 53.07 -17.65 -54.82
C ASP A 765 54.42 -17.16 -54.28
N PHE A 766 54.66 -17.31 -52.96
CA PHE A 766 55.94 -17.00 -52.35
C PHE A 766 57.08 -17.90 -52.85
N LEU A 767 56.86 -19.22 -52.92
CA LEU A 767 57.82 -20.17 -53.48
C LEU A 767 58.13 -19.89 -54.96
N ILE A 768 57.11 -19.53 -55.75
CA ILE A 768 57.29 -19.12 -57.15
C ILE A 768 58.10 -17.83 -57.22
N LEU A 769 57.86 -16.85 -56.34
CA LEU A 769 58.63 -15.61 -56.29
C LEU A 769 60.10 -15.84 -55.92
N GLU A 770 60.39 -16.70 -54.92
CA GLU A 770 61.76 -17.08 -54.55
C GLU A 770 62.48 -17.79 -55.70
N ASP A 771 61.82 -18.74 -56.37
CA ASP A 771 62.38 -19.39 -57.57
C ASP A 771 62.62 -18.37 -58.69
N THR A 772 61.74 -17.38 -58.87
CA THR A 772 61.90 -16.34 -59.90
C THR A 772 63.04 -15.39 -59.56
N ILE A 773 63.18 -14.98 -58.29
CA ILE A 773 64.29 -14.14 -57.82
C ILE A 773 65.62 -14.90 -57.92
N SER A 774 65.67 -16.16 -57.49
CA SER A 774 66.87 -17.01 -57.60
C SER A 774 67.29 -17.21 -59.07
N ASN A 775 66.32 -17.38 -59.98
CA ASN A 775 66.59 -17.46 -61.43
C ASN A 775 67.04 -16.12 -62.03
N VAL A 776 66.59 -14.98 -61.51
CA VAL A 776 67.06 -13.65 -61.93
C VAL A 776 68.47 -13.36 -61.40
N GLU A 777 68.76 -13.66 -60.14
CA GLU A 777 70.08 -13.50 -59.52
C GLU A 777 71.14 -14.37 -60.21
N SER A 778 70.81 -15.63 -60.50
CA SER A 778 71.67 -16.52 -61.29
C SER A 778 71.83 -16.09 -62.75
N SER A 779 70.89 -15.32 -63.32
CA SER A 779 71.03 -14.73 -64.66
C SER A 779 71.91 -13.47 -64.70
N THR A 780 72.00 -12.74 -63.58
CA THR A 780 72.87 -11.55 -63.44
C THR A 780 74.35 -11.92 -63.22
N ASP A 781 74.64 -13.07 -62.62
CA ASP A 781 76.01 -13.60 -62.47
C ASP A 781 76.60 -14.16 -63.78
N VAL A 782 75.81 -14.29 -64.85
CA VAL A 782 76.26 -14.77 -66.18
C VAL A 782 76.63 -13.62 -67.12
N ARG A 783 76.65 -12.36 -66.64
CA ARG A 783 76.98 -11.16 -67.45
C ARG A 783 78.18 -10.33 -67.00
N SER A 784 79.10 -10.89 -66.21
CA SER A 784 80.44 -10.31 -65.96
C SER A 784 81.53 -10.92 -66.82
#